data_AF-A0A6P6DSP9-F1
#
_entry.id   AF-A0A6P6DSP9-F1
#
_cell.length_a   1.000
_cell.length_b   1.000
_cell.length_c   1.000
_cell.angle_alpha   90.00
_cell.angle_beta   90.00
_cell.angle_gamma   90.00
#
_symmetry.space_group_name_H-M   'P 1'
#
loop_
_entity.id
_entity.type
_entity.pdbx_description
1 polymer ?
#
loop_
_entity_poly.entity_id
_entity_poly.type
_entity_poly.pdbx_seq_one_letter_code
_entity_poly.pdbx_strand_id
1 'polypeptide(L)'
;MSQLRLLPFRLRAQATGLLATRAVPERNWRSRSSGPPAAFPSGLGGGSSSYMEAMYSAWLENPQSVHKSWDSFFQKTSEEASHAAPEGRPVPSQRTTTSKLVEDHLAVQSLIRAYQIRGHHVAQLDPLGILDADLDSFVPSDLITTIDKLAFYDLGEADLDKEFQLPTTTFIGGSENTLSLREIIRRLESTYCQHIGLEFMFINDVEQCQWIRQKFETPGVMQFSSEEKRTLLARLVRSMRFEDFLARKWSSEKRFGLEGCEVMIPALKTIIDKSSEMGIENVILGMPHRGRLNVLANVIRKDLEQIFCQFDPKLEAADEGSGDVKYHLGMYHERINRVTNRNITLSLVANPSHLEAVDPVVQGKTKAEQFYRGDTQGRKVMSILVHGDAAFAGQGVVYETFHLSDLPSYTTNGTVHVVVNNQIGFTTDPRMARSSPYPTDVARVVNAPIFHVNADDPEAVIYVCSVAAEWRNTFNKDVVVDLVCYRRRGHNEMDEPMFTQPLMYKQIHRQVPVLKKYADKLIAEGTVTLQEFEEEIAKYDRICEEAYGRSKDKKILHIKHWLDSPWPGFFNMDGEPKSMTCPTTGIPEDMLTHIGTVASSVPLEDFKIHTGLSRILRSRADMTRKRLVDWALAEYMAFGSLLKEGIHVRLSGQDVERGTFSHRHHVLHDQEVDRRTCVPMNHLWPDQAPYTVCNSSLSEYGVLGFELGYAMASPNALVLWEAQFGDFHNTAQCIIDQFISTGQAKWVRHNGIVLLLPHGMEGMGPEHSSARPERFLQMSNDDSDAYPVFTEDFEVSQLYDCNWIVVNCSTPASYFHVLRRQILLPFRKPVSAGLPTCPPTVHCSAVRRWGPCGQGLLAARHVFPLQLIIFTPKSLLRHPEAKSSFDQMVSGTSFQRVIPEDGKAAQAPGQVRRLIFCTGKVYYDLVKERSSQGLDGQVALTRLEQISPFPFDLIRQEAERFPGAELVWCQEEHKNMGYYDYISPRFMTILGRTRPIWYVGREPAAAPATGNRNTHLVSLRKFLDTAFDLRAFEGKTF
;
A
#
# COMPACT_ATOMS: atom_id res chain seq x y z
N MET A 1 46.95 13.38 -17.72
CA MET A 1 48.31 13.04 -18.23
C MET A 1 49.20 12.74 -17.04
N SER A 2 50.13 11.76 -17.15
CA SER A 2 51.29 11.41 -16.26
C SER A 2 51.23 11.78 -14.76
N GLN A 3 51.57 10.93 -13.79
CA GLN A 3 52.58 9.85 -13.73
C GLN A 3 52.00 8.69 -12.86
N LEU A 4 52.45 7.43 -12.89
CA LEU A 4 53.79 6.88 -12.66
C LEU A 4 53.94 5.51 -13.33
N ARG A 5 55.18 4.98 -13.41
CA ARG A 5 55.51 3.77 -14.19
C ARG A 5 56.69 3.02 -13.53
N LEU A 6 56.73 1.68 -13.70
CA LEU A 6 57.92 0.79 -13.58
C LEU A 6 58.39 0.42 -12.13
N LEU A 7 58.93 -0.78 -11.78
CA LEU A 7 59.24 -2.10 -12.41
C LEU A 7 59.46 -3.16 -11.22
N PRO A 8 60.07 -4.39 -11.32
CA PRO A 8 59.37 -5.64 -11.67
C PRO A 8 59.85 -7.00 -11.04
N PHE A 9 59.32 -8.12 -11.56
CA PHE A 9 59.92 -9.47 -11.77
C PHE A 9 60.37 -10.41 -10.62
N ARG A 10 59.74 -11.60 -10.58
CA ARG A 10 60.25 -13.01 -10.53
C ARG A 10 59.01 -13.93 -10.43
N LEU A 11 58.87 -15.15 -10.98
CA LEU A 11 59.73 -16.10 -11.72
C LEU A 11 58.86 -16.90 -12.75
N ARG A 12 59.45 -17.66 -13.68
CA ARG A 12 58.75 -18.46 -14.71
C ARG A 12 59.43 -19.82 -14.95
N ALA A 13 58.70 -20.77 -15.55
CA ALA A 13 59.06 -22.16 -15.92
C ALA A 13 59.01 -23.17 -14.74
N GLN A 14 58.59 -24.43 -14.90
CA GLN A 14 58.19 -25.25 -16.08
C GLN A 14 56.72 -25.75 -15.89
N ALA A 15 55.96 -26.31 -16.84
CA ALA A 15 56.32 -27.23 -17.92
C ALA A 15 55.33 -27.19 -19.12
N THR A 16 55.75 -27.79 -20.23
CA THR A 16 55.04 -27.92 -21.51
C THR A 16 54.39 -29.30 -21.70
N GLY A 17 53.21 -29.38 -22.32
CA GLY A 17 52.64 -30.67 -22.74
C GLY A 17 51.28 -30.62 -23.44
N LEU A 18 51.30 -30.70 -24.78
CA LEU A 18 50.26 -31.24 -25.68
C LEU A 18 48.82 -30.66 -25.64
N LEU A 19 48.50 -29.89 -26.69
CA LEU A 19 47.14 -29.68 -27.19
C LEU A 19 46.68 -30.89 -28.02
N ALA A 20 45.57 -31.52 -27.64
CA ALA A 20 44.79 -32.38 -28.52
C ALA A 20 43.31 -32.36 -28.10
N THR A 21 42.42 -32.32 -29.10
CA THR A 21 40.96 -32.21 -28.96
C THR A 21 40.30 -33.46 -28.36
N ARG A 22 39.40 -33.30 -27.39
CA ARG A 22 38.23 -34.20 -27.24
C ARG A 22 37.10 -33.56 -26.42
N ALA A 23 35.86 -33.92 -26.78
CA ALA A 23 34.63 -33.33 -26.25
C ALA A 23 34.32 -33.75 -24.79
N VAL A 24 33.54 -32.92 -24.11
CA VAL A 24 32.96 -33.17 -22.78
C VAL A 24 31.45 -33.40 -22.96
N PRO A 25 30.83 -34.41 -22.31
CA PRO A 25 29.51 -34.90 -22.70
C PRO A 25 28.34 -34.17 -22.02
N GLU A 26 27.26 -33.96 -22.77
CA GLU A 26 25.95 -33.62 -22.24
C GLU A 26 25.37 -34.79 -21.41
N ARG A 27 24.77 -34.48 -20.26
CA ARG A 27 24.02 -35.45 -19.45
C ARG A 27 22.52 -35.20 -19.59
N ASN A 28 21.89 -35.98 -20.46
CA ASN A 28 20.43 -36.05 -20.58
C ASN A 28 19.75 -36.44 -19.26
N TRP A 29 18.90 -35.56 -18.74
CA TRP A 29 17.90 -35.93 -17.73
C TRP A 29 16.75 -36.67 -18.41
N ARG A 30 16.72 -38.00 -18.23
CA ARG A 30 15.61 -38.84 -18.70
C ARG A 30 14.37 -38.59 -17.84
N SER A 31 13.31 -38.03 -18.43
CA SER A 31 11.97 -38.17 -17.85
C SER A 31 11.54 -39.64 -17.93
N ARG A 32 10.94 -40.16 -16.85
CA ARG A 32 10.30 -41.48 -16.86
C ARG A 32 8.86 -41.33 -17.32
N SER A 33 8.54 -41.81 -18.52
CA SER A 33 7.15 -41.98 -18.95
C SER A 33 6.52 -43.18 -18.24
N SER A 34 5.57 -42.92 -17.34
CA SER A 34 4.60 -43.93 -16.90
C SER A 34 3.50 -44.10 -17.96
N GLY A 35 3.04 -45.34 -18.16
CA GLY A 35 1.93 -45.65 -19.06
C GLY A 35 0.57 -45.09 -18.62
N PRO A 36 -0.47 -45.21 -19.47
CA PRO A 36 -1.71 -44.44 -19.39
C PRO A 36 -2.65 -44.94 -18.28
N PRO A 37 -3.55 -44.06 -17.78
CA PRO A 37 -4.89 -44.03 -18.38
C PRO A 37 -5.50 -42.62 -18.49
N ALA A 38 -6.05 -42.29 -19.67
CA ALA A 38 -7.07 -41.25 -19.81
C ALA A 38 -7.99 -41.59 -21.00
N ALA A 39 -9.29 -41.62 -20.74
CA ALA A 39 -10.31 -41.81 -21.77
C ALA A 39 -10.56 -40.50 -22.55
N PHE A 40 -11.17 -40.61 -23.73
CA PHE A 40 -11.62 -39.48 -24.55
C PHE A 40 -12.47 -38.48 -23.74
N PRO A 41 -12.16 -37.17 -23.78
CA PRO A 41 -13.16 -36.14 -23.67
C PRO A 41 -13.91 -36.04 -25.00
N SER A 42 -15.21 -36.35 -25.00
CA SER A 42 -16.11 -36.06 -26.11
C SER A 42 -16.38 -34.55 -26.16
N GLY A 43 -15.57 -33.81 -26.92
CA GLY A 43 -15.74 -32.37 -27.14
C GLY A 43 -14.44 -31.73 -27.64
N LEU A 44 -14.47 -31.17 -28.85
CA LEU A 44 -13.34 -30.46 -29.44
C LEU A 44 -13.17 -29.09 -28.75
N GLY A 45 -12.33 -29.05 -27.71
CA GLY A 45 -11.81 -27.80 -27.15
C GLY A 45 -10.79 -27.16 -28.09
N GLY A 46 -10.92 -25.85 -28.33
CA GLY A 46 -10.18 -25.09 -29.36
C GLY A 46 -8.68 -24.85 -29.12
N GLY A 47 -7.95 -25.80 -28.53
CA GLY A 47 -6.51 -25.73 -28.30
C GLY A 47 -5.66 -26.58 -29.27
N SER A 48 -6.26 -27.16 -30.31
CA SER A 48 -5.66 -28.27 -31.08
C SER A 48 -5.52 -28.06 -32.60
N SER A 49 -5.77 -26.85 -33.15
CA SER A 49 -5.68 -26.64 -34.62
C SER A 49 -4.28 -26.93 -35.16
N SER A 50 -3.21 -26.36 -34.58
CA SER A 50 -1.84 -26.60 -35.03
C SER A 50 -1.39 -28.06 -34.93
N TYR A 51 -1.86 -28.79 -33.91
CA TYR A 51 -1.60 -30.23 -33.80
C TYR A 51 -2.39 -31.04 -34.83
N MET A 52 -3.64 -30.66 -35.10
CA MET A 52 -4.49 -31.32 -36.09
C MET A 52 -3.99 -31.06 -37.51
N GLU A 53 -3.54 -29.84 -37.82
CA GLU A 53 -2.87 -29.48 -39.07
C GLU A 53 -1.57 -30.26 -39.24
N ALA A 54 -0.72 -30.34 -38.21
CA ALA A 54 0.51 -31.15 -38.27
C ALA A 54 0.21 -32.64 -38.51
N MET A 55 -0.82 -33.21 -37.87
CA MET A 55 -1.25 -34.59 -38.12
C MET A 55 -1.86 -34.75 -39.52
N TYR A 56 -2.59 -33.76 -40.03
CA TYR A 56 -3.18 -33.82 -41.37
C TYR A 56 -2.11 -33.71 -42.47
N SER A 57 -1.14 -32.80 -42.33
CA SER A 57 0.01 -32.69 -43.23
C SER A 57 0.85 -33.96 -43.24
N ALA A 58 1.15 -34.54 -42.07
CA ALA A 58 1.86 -35.83 -41.99
C ALA A 58 1.06 -36.98 -42.61
N TRP A 59 -0.26 -37.01 -42.46
CA TRP A 59 -1.14 -38.00 -43.08
C TRP A 59 -1.20 -37.85 -44.62
N LEU A 60 -1.21 -36.62 -45.15
CA LEU A 60 -1.14 -36.34 -46.59
C LEU A 60 0.18 -36.81 -47.23
N GLU A 61 1.31 -36.68 -46.52
CA GLU A 61 2.60 -37.20 -46.98
C GLU A 61 2.68 -38.74 -46.89
N ASN A 62 2.18 -39.32 -45.79
CA ASN A 62 2.09 -40.76 -45.60
C ASN A 62 1.02 -41.11 -44.55
N PRO A 63 -0.09 -41.78 -44.93
CA PRO A 63 -1.16 -42.16 -44.00
C PRO A 63 -0.71 -43.05 -42.82
N GLN A 64 0.40 -43.80 -42.95
CA GLN A 64 0.95 -44.63 -41.88
C GLN A 64 1.84 -43.85 -40.88
N SER A 65 2.12 -42.57 -41.13
CA SER A 65 2.90 -41.73 -40.21
C SER A 65 2.12 -41.32 -38.95
N VAL A 66 0.78 -41.32 -39.05
CA VAL A 66 -0.13 -40.99 -37.95
C VAL A 66 -0.77 -42.24 -37.35
N HIS A 67 -1.28 -42.12 -36.13
CA HIS A 67 -2.00 -43.21 -35.48
C HIS A 67 -3.28 -43.59 -36.26
N LYS A 68 -3.64 -44.89 -36.29
CA LYS A 68 -4.79 -45.42 -37.05
C LYS A 68 -6.12 -44.70 -36.82
N SER A 69 -6.31 -44.06 -35.67
CA SER A 69 -7.50 -43.24 -35.38
C SER A 69 -7.56 -41.96 -36.21
N TRP A 70 -6.41 -41.33 -36.48
CA TRP A 70 -6.31 -40.16 -37.36
C TRP A 70 -6.47 -40.57 -38.82
N ASP A 71 -5.84 -41.66 -39.24
CA ASP A 71 -6.04 -42.24 -40.56
C ASP A 71 -7.52 -42.55 -40.85
N SER A 72 -8.19 -43.22 -39.90
CA SER A 72 -9.64 -43.52 -40.01
C SER A 72 -10.53 -42.27 -39.97
N PHE A 73 -10.08 -41.17 -39.34
CA PHE A 73 -10.80 -39.90 -39.29
C PHE A 73 -10.68 -39.17 -40.62
N PHE A 74 -9.45 -38.95 -41.11
CA PHE A 74 -9.19 -38.24 -42.36
C PHE A 74 -9.69 -39.01 -43.60
N GLN A 75 -9.63 -40.34 -43.62
CA GLN A 75 -10.25 -41.15 -44.69
C GLN A 75 -11.77 -40.92 -44.75
N LYS A 76 -12.48 -40.97 -43.62
CA LYS A 76 -13.94 -40.73 -43.59
C LYS A 76 -14.31 -39.33 -44.05
N THR A 77 -13.61 -38.30 -43.59
CA THR A 77 -13.86 -36.92 -44.03
C THR A 77 -13.59 -36.73 -45.53
N SER A 78 -12.65 -37.49 -46.11
CA SER A 78 -12.39 -37.52 -47.55
C SER A 78 -13.46 -38.28 -48.35
N GLU A 79 -14.00 -39.38 -47.81
CA GLU A 79 -15.09 -40.14 -48.45
C GLU A 79 -16.42 -39.39 -48.42
N GLU A 80 -16.76 -38.71 -47.31
CA GLU A 80 -17.98 -37.89 -47.20
C GLU A 80 -17.99 -36.72 -48.21
N ALA A 81 -16.83 -36.15 -48.54
CA ALA A 81 -16.68 -35.16 -49.60
C ALA A 81 -16.84 -35.72 -51.04
N SER A 82 -16.88 -37.05 -51.20
CA SER A 82 -16.82 -37.75 -52.49
C SER A 82 -18.17 -38.30 -52.98
N HIS A 83 -19.27 -38.13 -52.24
CA HIS A 83 -20.58 -38.73 -52.55
C HIS A 83 -21.66 -37.73 -53.04
N ALA A 84 -21.26 -36.54 -53.50
CA ALA A 84 -22.18 -35.49 -53.95
C ALA A 84 -21.89 -34.91 -55.34
N ALA A 85 -21.67 -35.75 -56.37
CA ALA A 85 -21.80 -35.34 -57.77
C ALA A 85 -22.04 -36.54 -58.72
N PRO A 86 -23.01 -36.47 -59.66
CA PRO A 86 -23.14 -37.45 -60.74
C PRO A 86 -22.14 -37.18 -61.88
N GLU A 87 -21.76 -38.25 -62.59
CA GLU A 87 -20.74 -38.20 -63.65
C GLU A 87 -21.16 -37.40 -64.89
N GLY A 88 -20.19 -36.79 -65.58
CA GLY A 88 -20.28 -36.63 -67.04
C GLY A 88 -20.19 -35.22 -67.65
N ARG A 89 -19.14 -34.44 -67.38
CA ARG A 89 -18.52 -33.49 -68.35
C ARG A 89 -17.18 -32.95 -67.82
N PRO A 90 -16.15 -32.76 -68.67
CA PRO A 90 -14.88 -32.17 -68.24
C PRO A 90 -15.04 -30.65 -68.06
N VAL A 91 -14.96 -30.19 -66.81
CA VAL A 91 -14.87 -28.77 -66.45
C VAL A 91 -13.40 -28.45 -66.14
N PRO A 92 -12.83 -27.31 -66.60
CA PRO A 92 -11.46 -26.92 -66.25
C PRO A 92 -11.31 -26.76 -64.73
N SER A 93 -10.10 -26.96 -64.21
CA SER A 93 -9.84 -26.96 -62.77
C SER A 93 -10.14 -25.62 -62.08
N GLN A 94 -11.32 -25.49 -61.46
CA GLN A 94 -11.70 -24.36 -60.60
C GLN A 94 -11.06 -24.38 -59.20
N ARG A 95 -10.16 -25.32 -58.90
CA ARG A 95 -9.54 -25.48 -57.57
C ARG A 95 -8.56 -24.37 -57.16
N THR A 96 -8.15 -23.47 -58.07
CA THR A 96 -7.10 -22.47 -57.80
C THR A 96 -7.61 -21.12 -57.29
N THR A 97 -8.77 -20.63 -57.76
CA THR A 97 -9.26 -19.29 -57.38
C THR A 97 -9.93 -19.25 -56.01
N THR A 98 -10.72 -20.27 -55.65
CA THR A 98 -11.45 -20.30 -54.37
C THR A 98 -10.53 -20.54 -53.18
N SER A 99 -9.47 -21.35 -53.35
CA SER A 99 -8.46 -21.57 -52.30
C SER A 99 -7.76 -20.25 -51.97
N LYS A 100 -7.24 -19.56 -52.98
CA LYS A 100 -6.54 -18.28 -52.79
C LYS A 100 -7.45 -17.19 -52.20
N LEU A 101 -8.73 -17.14 -52.55
CA LEU A 101 -9.67 -16.22 -51.88
C LEU A 101 -9.79 -16.48 -50.37
N VAL A 102 -9.89 -17.76 -49.96
CA VAL A 102 -9.95 -18.13 -48.54
C VAL A 102 -8.62 -17.84 -47.83
N GLU A 103 -7.49 -18.11 -48.48
CA GLU A 103 -6.15 -17.78 -48.00
C GLU A 103 -5.98 -16.26 -47.81
N ASP A 104 -6.32 -15.44 -48.81
CA ASP A 104 -6.28 -13.98 -48.75
C ASP A 104 -7.17 -13.46 -47.58
N HIS A 105 -8.36 -14.05 -47.34
CA HIS A 105 -9.22 -13.69 -46.18
C HIS A 105 -8.60 -14.05 -44.82
N LEU A 106 -7.99 -15.23 -44.68
CA LEU A 106 -7.32 -15.66 -43.45
C LEU A 106 -6.07 -14.82 -43.17
N ALA A 107 -5.36 -14.41 -44.22
CA ALA A 107 -4.26 -13.46 -44.16
C ALA A 107 -4.72 -12.10 -43.62
N VAL A 108 -5.82 -11.53 -44.13
CA VAL A 108 -6.40 -10.27 -43.63
C VAL A 108 -6.90 -10.38 -42.18
N GLN A 109 -7.48 -11.52 -41.79
CA GLN A 109 -7.85 -11.76 -40.38
C GLN A 109 -6.61 -11.82 -39.46
N SER A 110 -5.53 -12.43 -39.93
CA SER A 110 -4.25 -12.52 -39.21
C SER A 110 -3.55 -11.16 -39.10
N LEU A 111 -3.67 -10.33 -40.14
CA LEU A 111 -3.22 -8.93 -40.18
C LEU A 111 -3.96 -8.07 -39.14
N ILE A 112 -5.30 -8.09 -39.13
CA ILE A 112 -6.13 -7.41 -38.12
C ILE A 112 -5.68 -7.84 -36.71
N ARG A 113 -5.49 -9.15 -36.50
CA ARG A 113 -5.06 -9.70 -35.21
C ARG A 113 -3.64 -9.23 -34.81
N ALA A 114 -2.72 -9.06 -35.76
CA ALA A 114 -1.38 -8.57 -35.49
C ALA A 114 -1.40 -7.12 -34.97
N TYR A 115 -2.18 -6.23 -35.60
CA TYR A 115 -2.36 -4.84 -35.10
C TYR A 115 -3.01 -4.82 -33.71
N GLN A 116 -4.03 -5.63 -33.48
CA GLN A 116 -4.68 -5.73 -32.16
C GLN A 116 -3.71 -6.19 -31.05
N ILE A 117 -2.77 -7.11 -31.34
CA ILE A 117 -1.81 -7.62 -30.35
C ILE A 117 -0.60 -6.69 -30.20
N ARG A 118 -0.04 -6.16 -31.28
CA ARG A 118 1.29 -5.52 -31.30
C ARG A 118 1.35 -4.09 -31.85
N GLY A 119 0.24 -3.52 -32.34
CA GLY A 119 0.27 -2.17 -32.95
C GLY A 119 0.83 -1.09 -32.02
N HIS A 120 0.65 -1.25 -30.71
CA HIS A 120 1.23 -0.39 -29.67
C HIS A 120 2.77 -0.29 -29.70
N HIS A 121 3.49 -1.30 -30.22
CA HIS A 121 4.95 -1.26 -30.37
C HIS A 121 5.41 -0.21 -31.39
N VAL A 122 4.58 0.09 -32.40
CA VAL A 122 4.87 1.04 -33.49
C VAL A 122 4.03 2.33 -33.38
N ALA A 123 3.36 2.54 -32.25
CA ALA A 123 2.55 3.71 -31.99
C ALA A 123 3.41 4.97 -31.78
N GLN A 124 2.94 6.11 -32.28
CA GLN A 124 3.59 7.42 -32.19
C GLN A 124 3.42 8.05 -30.79
N LEU A 125 3.88 7.32 -29.78
CA LEU A 125 3.69 7.64 -28.36
C LEU A 125 4.67 8.69 -27.83
N ASP A 126 5.94 8.64 -28.26
CA ASP A 126 6.97 9.53 -27.74
C ASP A 126 6.90 10.93 -28.40
N PRO A 127 6.56 12.01 -27.67
CA PRO A 127 6.58 13.37 -28.21
C PRO A 127 7.97 13.84 -28.62
N LEU A 128 9.05 13.22 -28.11
CA LEU A 128 10.44 13.57 -28.43
C LEU A 128 10.93 12.87 -29.71
N GLY A 129 10.41 11.68 -30.04
CA GLY A 129 10.89 10.86 -31.16
C GLY A 129 12.33 10.37 -30.96
N ILE A 130 12.66 9.94 -29.73
CA ILE A 130 13.99 9.43 -29.34
C ILE A 130 13.94 8.05 -28.66
N LEU A 131 12.77 7.58 -28.21
CA LEU A 131 12.56 6.23 -27.68
C LEU A 131 11.49 5.49 -28.49
N ASP A 132 11.79 4.23 -28.79
CA ASP A 132 10.83 3.23 -29.28
C ASP A 132 10.27 2.42 -28.10
N ALA A 133 9.13 1.75 -28.29
CA ALA A 133 8.44 0.98 -27.25
C ALA A 133 9.35 -0.08 -26.57
N ASP A 134 10.05 -0.88 -27.37
CA ASP A 134 10.94 -1.95 -26.90
C ASP A 134 12.32 -1.46 -26.43
N LEU A 135 12.57 -0.14 -26.50
CA LEU A 135 13.82 0.53 -26.13
C LEU A 135 15.08 0.13 -26.93
N ASP A 136 14.96 -0.75 -27.93
CA ASP A 136 16.04 -1.25 -28.79
C ASP A 136 15.78 -1.09 -30.30
N SER A 137 14.77 -0.29 -30.67
CA SER A 137 14.30 -0.07 -32.05
C SER A 137 13.83 -1.33 -32.79
N PHE A 138 13.45 -2.39 -32.06
CA PHE A 138 12.76 -3.53 -32.64
C PHE A 138 11.41 -3.10 -33.24
N VAL A 139 11.11 -3.62 -34.43
CA VAL A 139 9.81 -3.44 -35.11
C VAL A 139 9.31 -4.81 -35.50
N PRO A 140 8.12 -5.25 -35.03
CA PRO A 140 7.55 -6.54 -35.42
C PRO A 140 7.51 -6.72 -36.95
N SER A 141 7.97 -7.89 -37.41
CA SER A 141 8.03 -8.22 -38.84
C SER A 141 6.64 -8.40 -39.47
N ASP A 142 5.64 -8.67 -38.65
CA ASP A 142 4.25 -8.92 -39.03
C ASP A 142 3.31 -7.71 -38.89
N LEU A 143 3.86 -6.51 -38.66
CA LEU A 143 3.13 -5.25 -38.78
C LEU A 143 3.51 -4.55 -40.09
N ILE A 144 2.50 -4.11 -40.85
CA ILE A 144 2.68 -3.45 -42.15
C ILE A 144 3.10 -2.00 -41.95
N THR A 145 4.39 -1.81 -41.65
CA THR A 145 5.00 -0.47 -41.60
C THR A 145 5.42 0.04 -42.99
N THR A 146 5.48 -0.85 -43.98
CA THR A 146 5.89 -0.60 -45.36
C THR A 146 5.25 -1.63 -46.30
N ILE A 147 5.05 -1.28 -47.58
CA ILE A 147 4.31 -2.11 -48.57
C ILE A 147 4.97 -3.48 -48.78
N ASP A 148 6.30 -3.58 -48.72
CA ASP A 148 7.05 -4.83 -48.87
C ASP A 148 6.74 -5.85 -47.76
N LYS A 149 6.29 -5.41 -46.58
CA LYS A 149 5.85 -6.33 -45.50
C LYS A 149 4.52 -7.02 -45.78
N LEU A 150 3.73 -6.60 -46.77
CA LEU A 150 2.51 -7.33 -47.17
C LEU A 150 2.83 -8.75 -47.65
N ALA A 151 4.04 -8.95 -48.19
CA ALA A 151 4.53 -10.27 -48.60
C ALA A 151 4.68 -11.26 -47.44
N PHE A 152 4.73 -10.81 -46.17
CA PHE A 152 4.66 -11.71 -45.01
C PHE A 152 3.31 -12.44 -44.91
N TYR A 153 2.27 -11.87 -45.51
CA TYR A 153 0.90 -12.38 -45.54
C TYR A 153 0.50 -12.93 -46.92
N ASP A 154 1.46 -13.13 -47.84
CA ASP A 154 1.23 -13.48 -49.26
C ASP A 154 0.33 -12.48 -50.03
N LEU A 155 0.23 -11.24 -49.51
CA LEU A 155 -0.48 -10.11 -50.11
C LEU A 155 0.51 -9.13 -50.78
N GLY A 156 0.03 -8.31 -51.72
CA GLY A 156 0.81 -7.29 -52.39
C GLY A 156 0.03 -6.03 -52.75
N GLU A 157 0.69 -5.09 -53.45
CA GLU A 157 0.10 -3.81 -53.83
C GLU A 157 -1.18 -3.94 -54.68
N ALA A 158 -1.26 -4.99 -55.51
CA ALA A 158 -2.43 -5.32 -56.32
C ALA A 158 -3.67 -5.75 -55.50
N ASP A 159 -3.49 -6.07 -54.22
CA ASP A 159 -4.56 -6.52 -53.33
C ASP A 159 -5.15 -5.36 -52.50
N LEU A 160 -4.51 -4.18 -52.48
CA LEU A 160 -4.91 -3.04 -51.67
C LEU A 160 -6.35 -2.57 -51.95
N ASP A 161 -6.77 -2.63 -53.20
CA ASP A 161 -8.11 -2.19 -53.62
C ASP A 161 -9.12 -3.36 -53.74
N LYS A 162 -8.75 -4.57 -53.28
CA LYS A 162 -9.70 -5.69 -53.11
C LYS A 162 -10.51 -5.49 -51.82
N GLU A 163 -11.82 -5.75 -51.91
CA GLU A 163 -12.74 -5.76 -50.77
C GLU A 163 -12.67 -7.07 -49.97
N PHE A 164 -12.60 -6.95 -48.64
CA PHE A 164 -12.57 -8.06 -47.70
C PHE A 164 -13.71 -7.97 -46.68
N GLN A 165 -14.41 -9.08 -46.48
CA GLN A 165 -15.36 -9.29 -45.38
C GLN A 165 -14.63 -9.21 -44.04
N LEU A 166 -15.10 -8.32 -43.15
CA LEU A 166 -14.52 -8.15 -41.83
C LEU A 166 -14.93 -9.30 -40.89
N PRO A 167 -14.01 -9.80 -40.03
CA PRO A 167 -14.36 -10.76 -38.99
C PRO A 167 -15.15 -10.09 -37.88
N THR A 168 -16.01 -10.85 -37.18
CA THR A 168 -16.79 -10.36 -36.02
C THR A 168 -15.93 -9.98 -34.79
N THR A 169 -14.61 -10.15 -34.89
CA THR A 169 -13.62 -9.79 -33.87
C THR A 169 -12.99 -8.41 -34.08
N THR A 170 -13.55 -7.57 -34.97
CA THR A 170 -13.16 -6.16 -35.12
C THR A 170 -14.37 -5.27 -35.37
N PHE A 171 -14.27 -3.99 -34.96
CA PHE A 171 -15.28 -2.96 -35.16
C PHE A 171 -14.81 -1.83 -36.11
N ILE A 172 -13.66 -1.99 -36.78
CA ILE A 172 -13.13 -0.98 -37.72
C ILE A 172 -14.10 -0.62 -38.87
N GLY A 173 -15.03 -1.52 -39.20
CA GLY A 173 -16.09 -1.26 -40.18
C GLY A 173 -17.20 -0.32 -39.69
N GLY A 174 -17.41 -0.20 -38.38
CA GLY A 174 -18.59 0.47 -37.83
C GLY A 174 -19.88 -0.23 -38.27
N SER A 175 -20.61 0.36 -39.22
CA SER A 175 -21.78 -0.25 -39.87
C SER A 175 -21.45 -1.03 -41.16
N GLU A 176 -20.21 -0.92 -41.65
CA GLU A 176 -19.74 -1.57 -42.87
C GLU A 176 -19.20 -2.98 -42.54
N ASN A 177 -19.66 -4.00 -43.25
CA ASN A 177 -19.22 -5.39 -43.03
C ASN A 177 -18.08 -5.81 -43.98
N THR A 178 -17.77 -4.98 -44.98
CA THR A 178 -16.72 -5.18 -45.99
C THR A 178 -15.91 -3.90 -46.14
N LEU A 179 -14.60 -4.01 -46.29
CA LEU A 179 -13.70 -2.89 -46.58
C LEU A 179 -12.58 -3.32 -47.52
N SER A 180 -12.11 -2.41 -48.36
CA SER A 180 -10.84 -2.59 -49.09
C SER A 180 -9.65 -2.80 -48.13
N LEU A 181 -8.67 -3.62 -48.52
CA LEU A 181 -7.45 -3.86 -47.73
C LEU A 181 -6.74 -2.54 -47.36
N ARG A 182 -6.71 -1.58 -48.28
CA ARG A 182 -6.19 -0.22 -48.06
C ARG A 182 -6.89 0.49 -46.90
N GLU A 183 -8.21 0.42 -46.84
CA GLU A 183 -8.99 1.04 -45.77
C GLU A 183 -8.89 0.25 -44.45
N ILE A 184 -8.78 -1.08 -44.50
CA ILE A 184 -8.50 -1.92 -43.33
C ILE A 184 -7.18 -1.50 -42.68
N ILE A 185 -6.09 -1.45 -43.46
CA ILE A 185 -4.77 -1.03 -42.97
C ILE A 185 -4.86 0.40 -42.40
N ARG A 186 -5.45 1.35 -43.14
CA ARG A 186 -5.59 2.75 -42.70
C ARG A 186 -6.36 2.88 -41.38
N ARG A 187 -7.45 2.13 -41.19
CA ARG A 187 -8.23 2.16 -39.93
C ARG A 187 -7.47 1.49 -38.78
N LEU A 188 -6.79 0.37 -39.02
CA LEU A 188 -5.93 -0.29 -38.01
C LEU A 188 -4.76 0.60 -37.58
N GLU A 189 -4.04 1.20 -38.52
CA GLU A 189 -2.97 2.17 -38.25
C GLU A 189 -3.49 3.38 -37.48
N SER A 190 -4.68 3.89 -37.84
CA SER A 190 -5.33 5.02 -37.16
C SER A 190 -5.74 4.70 -35.72
N THR A 191 -6.08 3.44 -35.42
CA THR A 191 -6.53 3.00 -34.09
C THR A 191 -5.37 2.58 -33.18
N TYR A 192 -4.40 1.84 -33.72
CA TYR A 192 -3.40 1.13 -32.91
C TYR A 192 -1.98 1.73 -33.00
N CYS A 193 -1.70 2.60 -33.99
CA CYS A 193 -0.34 3.03 -34.32
C CYS A 193 -0.15 4.56 -34.39
N GLN A 194 -1.15 5.37 -34.04
CA GLN A 194 -1.02 6.83 -33.93
C GLN A 194 -0.63 7.22 -32.49
N HIS A 195 -1.16 8.33 -31.97
CA HIS A 195 -0.90 8.84 -30.62
C HIS A 195 -1.49 8.00 -29.47
N ILE A 196 -2.14 6.86 -29.76
CA ILE A 196 -2.69 5.91 -28.79
C ILE A 196 -2.13 4.52 -29.10
N GLY A 197 -1.63 3.84 -28.08
CA GLY A 197 -1.21 2.44 -28.11
C GLY A 197 -1.99 1.64 -27.06
N LEU A 198 -2.48 0.46 -27.43
CA LEU A 198 -3.42 -0.31 -26.61
C LEU A 198 -2.84 -1.70 -26.29
N GLU A 199 -2.66 -1.99 -25.00
CA GLU A 199 -2.34 -3.35 -24.53
C GLU A 199 -3.51 -3.92 -23.74
N PHE A 200 -4.20 -4.89 -24.35
CA PHE A 200 -5.36 -5.55 -23.75
C PHE A 200 -5.52 -7.01 -24.15
N MET A 201 -4.74 -7.49 -25.13
CA MET A 201 -4.90 -8.84 -25.68
C MET A 201 -4.39 -9.97 -24.77
N PHE A 202 -3.75 -9.62 -23.65
CA PHE A 202 -3.45 -10.53 -22.55
C PHE A 202 -4.65 -10.77 -21.60
N ILE A 203 -5.72 -9.97 -21.72
CA ILE A 203 -6.90 -10.11 -20.87
C ILE A 203 -7.63 -11.40 -21.25
N ASN A 204 -7.79 -12.30 -20.28
CA ASN A 204 -8.41 -13.62 -20.48
C ASN A 204 -9.92 -13.56 -20.79
N ASP A 205 -10.56 -12.42 -20.54
CA ASP A 205 -11.99 -12.18 -20.71
C ASP A 205 -12.28 -11.61 -22.11
N VAL A 206 -13.09 -12.34 -22.88
CA VAL A 206 -13.42 -12.01 -24.27
C VAL A 206 -14.37 -10.81 -24.37
N GLU A 207 -15.30 -10.64 -23.43
CA GLU A 207 -16.24 -9.51 -23.42
C GLU A 207 -15.50 -8.22 -23.10
N GLN A 208 -14.58 -8.25 -22.12
CA GLN A 208 -13.67 -7.15 -21.82
C GLN A 208 -12.81 -6.77 -23.05
N CYS A 209 -12.26 -7.75 -23.75
CA CYS A 209 -11.52 -7.49 -24.99
C CYS A 209 -12.40 -6.90 -26.10
N GLN A 210 -13.63 -7.40 -26.28
CA GLN A 210 -14.58 -6.88 -27.26
C GLN A 210 -15.02 -5.45 -26.93
N TRP A 211 -15.22 -5.13 -25.66
CA TRP A 211 -15.57 -3.78 -25.20
C TRP A 211 -14.45 -2.78 -25.54
N ILE A 212 -13.18 -3.13 -25.28
CA ILE A 212 -12.03 -2.27 -25.63
C ILE A 212 -11.96 -2.06 -27.15
N ARG A 213 -12.10 -3.13 -27.94
CA ARG A 213 -12.18 -3.03 -29.41
C ARG A 213 -13.32 -2.12 -29.86
N GLN A 214 -14.53 -2.29 -29.31
CA GLN A 214 -15.68 -1.44 -29.65
C GLN A 214 -15.42 0.03 -29.32
N LYS A 215 -14.71 0.33 -28.21
CA LYS A 215 -14.34 1.71 -27.87
C LYS A 215 -13.35 2.30 -28.86
N PHE A 216 -12.26 1.62 -29.20
CA PHE A 216 -11.17 2.23 -29.97
C PHE A 216 -11.23 2.00 -31.50
N GLU A 217 -11.76 0.88 -31.97
CA GLU A 217 -11.85 0.56 -33.42
C GLU A 217 -13.05 1.23 -34.11
N THR A 218 -14.12 1.59 -33.39
CA THR A 218 -15.32 2.16 -34.01
C THR A 218 -15.00 3.50 -34.69
N PRO A 219 -15.34 3.70 -35.98
CA PRO A 219 -15.08 4.96 -36.68
C PRO A 219 -15.73 6.17 -35.99
N GLY A 220 -14.96 7.28 -35.89
CA GLY A 220 -15.46 8.57 -35.40
C GLY A 220 -15.42 8.78 -33.87
N VAL A 221 -14.90 7.83 -33.09
CA VAL A 221 -14.85 7.95 -31.61
C VAL A 221 -14.01 9.12 -31.09
N MET A 222 -13.08 9.63 -31.89
CA MET A 222 -12.23 10.80 -31.60
C MET A 222 -12.86 12.16 -31.99
N GLN A 223 -14.17 12.22 -32.21
CA GLN A 223 -14.86 13.47 -32.57
C GLN A 223 -15.31 14.25 -31.33
N PHE A 224 -14.74 15.44 -31.13
CA PHE A 224 -15.06 16.35 -30.03
C PHE A 224 -15.89 17.55 -30.49
N SER A 225 -16.85 17.96 -29.66
CA SER A 225 -17.61 19.20 -29.85
C SER A 225 -16.75 20.46 -29.59
N SER A 226 -17.17 21.59 -30.15
CA SER A 226 -16.51 22.90 -29.95
C SER A 226 -16.49 23.37 -28.48
N GLU A 227 -17.40 22.86 -27.64
CA GLU A 227 -17.45 23.15 -26.20
C GLU A 227 -16.46 22.28 -25.41
N GLU A 228 -16.33 20.99 -25.75
CA GLU A 228 -15.32 20.11 -25.16
C GLU A 228 -13.91 20.60 -25.49
N LYS A 229 -13.65 20.97 -26.76
CA LYS A 229 -12.39 21.58 -27.20
C LYS A 229 -12.05 22.87 -26.44
N ARG A 230 -13.03 23.77 -26.25
CA ARG A 230 -12.87 24.98 -25.40
C ARG A 230 -12.59 24.64 -23.94
N THR A 231 -13.29 23.66 -23.39
CA THR A 231 -13.14 23.22 -22.00
C THR A 231 -11.77 22.60 -21.76
N LEU A 232 -11.27 21.83 -22.72
CA LEU A 232 -9.91 21.27 -22.73
C LEU A 232 -8.87 22.38 -22.80
N LEU A 233 -8.98 23.31 -23.75
CA LEU A 233 -8.09 24.48 -23.86
C LEU A 233 -8.04 25.27 -22.55
N ALA A 234 -9.19 25.61 -21.96
CA ALA A 234 -9.25 26.36 -20.71
C ALA A 234 -8.63 25.62 -19.50
N ARG A 235 -8.74 24.28 -19.45
CA ARG A 235 -8.03 23.47 -18.44
C ARG A 235 -6.52 23.46 -18.67
N LEU A 236 -6.09 23.37 -19.92
CA LEU A 236 -4.68 23.35 -20.33
C LEU A 236 -4.00 24.71 -20.09
N VAL A 237 -4.69 25.82 -20.34
CA VAL A 237 -4.28 27.19 -19.96
C VAL A 237 -3.98 27.25 -18.47
N ARG A 238 -4.91 26.81 -17.61
CA ARG A 238 -4.73 26.84 -16.15
C ARG A 238 -3.54 26.00 -15.68
N SER A 239 -3.34 24.85 -16.31
CA SER A 239 -2.22 23.96 -16.02
C SER A 239 -0.88 24.65 -16.28
N MET A 240 -0.66 25.15 -17.51
CA MET A 240 0.60 25.77 -17.91
C MET A 240 0.84 27.12 -17.23
N ARG A 241 -0.17 28.00 -17.18
CA ARG A 241 -0.02 29.34 -16.59
C ARG A 241 0.23 29.30 -15.08
N PHE A 242 -0.21 28.24 -14.39
CA PHE A 242 0.15 28.01 -12.99
C PHE A 242 1.66 27.73 -12.83
N GLU A 243 2.24 26.85 -13.67
CA GLU A 243 3.69 26.59 -13.64
C GLU A 243 4.51 27.82 -14.03
N ASP A 244 4.12 28.53 -15.10
CA ASP A 244 4.74 29.80 -15.51
C ASP A 244 4.72 30.84 -14.37
N PHE A 245 3.61 30.91 -13.63
CA PHE A 245 3.46 31.80 -12.48
C PHE A 245 4.42 31.43 -11.35
N LEU A 246 4.46 30.14 -10.96
CA LEU A 246 5.41 29.66 -9.95
C LEU A 246 6.86 29.91 -10.38
N ALA A 247 7.21 29.63 -11.63
CA ALA A 247 8.53 29.84 -12.21
C ALA A 247 8.98 31.31 -12.16
N ARG A 248 8.05 32.24 -12.42
CA ARG A 248 8.32 33.68 -12.42
C ARG A 248 8.43 34.28 -11.01
N LYS A 249 7.67 33.75 -10.04
CA LYS A 249 7.67 34.26 -8.66
C LYS A 249 8.74 33.63 -7.77
N TRP A 250 9.05 32.35 -7.99
CA TRP A 250 9.95 31.56 -7.16
C TRP A 250 10.87 30.69 -8.04
N SER A 251 11.75 31.35 -8.79
CA SER A 251 12.65 30.70 -9.76
C SER A 251 13.71 29.79 -9.14
N SER A 252 14.11 30.03 -7.89
CA SER A 252 15.09 29.24 -7.13
C SER A 252 14.47 28.18 -6.21
N GLU A 253 13.15 28.16 -6.07
CA GLU A 253 12.47 27.19 -5.21
C GLU A 253 12.26 25.87 -5.95
N LYS A 254 12.58 24.75 -5.30
CA LYS A 254 12.24 23.42 -5.80
C LYS A 254 10.72 23.30 -5.81
N ARG A 255 10.14 23.06 -7.00
CA ARG A 255 8.69 22.89 -7.17
C ARG A 255 8.23 21.62 -7.85
N PHE A 256 9.14 20.84 -8.44
CA PHE A 256 8.80 19.60 -9.15
C PHE A 256 7.67 19.82 -10.17
N GLY A 257 7.78 20.91 -10.94
CA GLY A 257 6.70 21.42 -11.79
C GLY A 257 6.26 20.43 -12.88
N LEU A 258 5.04 20.65 -13.38
CA LEU A 258 4.41 19.76 -14.36
C LEU A 258 4.91 19.99 -15.80
N GLU A 259 5.84 20.91 -16.05
CA GLU A 259 6.18 21.34 -17.41
C GLU A 259 6.66 20.17 -18.30
N GLY A 260 6.03 19.99 -19.46
CA GLY A 260 6.19 18.84 -20.34
C GLY A 260 5.17 17.69 -20.15
N CYS A 261 4.22 17.82 -19.21
CA CYS A 261 3.06 16.93 -19.02
C CYS A 261 1.81 17.70 -18.52
N GLU A 262 1.64 18.94 -18.97
CA GLU A 262 0.56 19.85 -18.52
C GLU A 262 -0.85 19.27 -18.75
N VAL A 263 -0.98 18.32 -19.68
CA VAL A 263 -2.21 17.56 -19.99
C VAL A 263 -2.71 16.68 -18.82
N MET A 264 -1.87 16.36 -17.82
CA MET A 264 -2.29 15.59 -16.65
C MET A 264 -3.45 16.28 -15.89
N ILE A 265 -3.51 17.61 -15.87
CA ILE A 265 -4.59 18.36 -15.20
C ILE A 265 -5.95 18.16 -15.89
N PRO A 266 -6.12 18.40 -17.20
CA PRO A 266 -7.37 18.05 -17.87
C PRO A 266 -7.65 16.53 -17.86
N ALA A 267 -6.64 15.66 -17.95
CA ALA A 267 -6.78 14.20 -17.84
C ALA A 267 -7.46 13.77 -16.52
N LEU A 268 -6.88 14.15 -15.38
CA LEU A 268 -7.44 13.86 -14.05
C LEU A 268 -8.85 14.44 -13.89
N LYS A 269 -9.10 15.64 -14.41
CA LYS A 269 -10.44 16.22 -14.38
C LYS A 269 -11.44 15.44 -15.24
N THR A 270 -11.06 14.96 -16.41
CA THR A 270 -11.94 14.14 -17.26
C THR A 270 -12.32 12.84 -16.58
N ILE A 271 -11.37 12.15 -15.93
CA ILE A 271 -11.67 10.95 -15.13
C ILE A 271 -12.71 11.29 -14.06
N ILE A 272 -12.46 12.33 -13.27
CA ILE A 272 -13.35 12.78 -12.19
C ILE A 272 -14.74 13.18 -12.71
N ASP A 273 -14.82 13.90 -13.84
CA ASP A 273 -16.07 14.34 -14.45
C ASP A 273 -16.89 13.13 -14.93
N LYS A 274 -16.27 12.23 -15.72
CA LYS A 274 -16.93 11.03 -16.26
C LYS A 274 -17.36 10.06 -15.15
N SER A 275 -16.50 9.81 -14.17
CA SER A 275 -16.88 9.00 -13.00
C SER A 275 -18.04 9.65 -12.20
N SER A 276 -18.08 10.98 -12.10
CA SER A 276 -19.20 11.70 -11.47
C SER A 276 -20.50 11.60 -12.27
N GLU A 277 -20.46 11.59 -13.61
CA GLU A 277 -21.62 11.31 -14.47
C GLU A 277 -22.18 9.89 -14.20
N MET A 278 -21.29 8.92 -14.02
CA MET A 278 -21.63 7.50 -13.77
C MET A 278 -22.11 7.21 -12.34
N GLY A 279 -21.92 8.14 -11.38
CA GLY A 279 -22.48 8.04 -10.02
C GLY A 279 -21.48 8.21 -8.88
N ILE A 280 -20.19 8.40 -9.16
CA ILE A 280 -19.17 8.57 -8.12
C ILE A 280 -19.34 9.91 -7.39
N GLU A 281 -19.43 9.80 -6.07
CA GLU A 281 -19.58 10.88 -5.10
C GLU A 281 -18.24 11.23 -4.42
N ASN A 282 -17.31 10.28 -4.32
CA ASN A 282 -16.04 10.46 -3.59
C ASN A 282 -14.86 9.87 -4.37
N VAL A 283 -13.79 10.66 -4.52
CA VAL A 283 -12.54 10.23 -5.17
C VAL A 283 -11.39 10.43 -4.18
N ILE A 284 -10.67 9.34 -3.89
CA ILE A 284 -9.45 9.35 -3.07
C ILE A 284 -8.24 9.29 -4.00
N LEU A 285 -7.31 10.23 -3.85
CA LEU A 285 -6.15 10.39 -4.71
C LEU A 285 -4.84 10.13 -3.96
N GLY A 286 -3.94 9.39 -4.59
CA GLY A 286 -2.51 9.33 -4.25
C GLY A 286 -1.68 9.89 -5.41
N MET A 287 -0.62 10.64 -5.10
CA MET A 287 0.34 11.06 -6.12
C MET A 287 1.72 11.43 -5.52
N PRO A 288 2.81 11.32 -6.30
CA PRO A 288 4.14 11.82 -5.91
C PRO A 288 4.20 13.36 -6.01
N HIS A 289 5.43 13.90 -5.98
CA HIS A 289 5.69 15.35 -6.03
C HIS A 289 5.35 16.00 -7.38
N ARG A 290 5.49 15.28 -8.52
CA ARG A 290 5.43 15.85 -9.87
C ARG A 290 4.07 16.50 -10.15
N GLY A 291 4.05 17.82 -10.33
CA GLY A 291 2.83 18.60 -10.57
C GLY A 291 1.82 18.65 -9.41
N ARG A 292 2.19 18.22 -8.18
CA ARG A 292 1.23 18.11 -7.06
C ARG A 292 0.54 19.44 -6.70
N LEU A 293 1.26 20.56 -6.69
CA LEU A 293 0.66 21.86 -6.43
C LEU A 293 -0.35 22.26 -7.51
N ASN A 294 -0.12 21.85 -8.75
CA ASN A 294 -1.02 22.10 -9.86
C ASN A 294 -2.32 21.26 -9.70
N VAL A 295 -2.19 20.00 -9.28
CA VAL A 295 -3.34 19.16 -8.89
C VAL A 295 -4.10 19.77 -7.72
N LEU A 296 -3.41 20.23 -6.66
CA LEU A 296 -4.04 20.93 -5.53
C LEU A 296 -4.83 22.17 -5.98
N ALA A 297 -4.23 23.04 -6.81
CA ALA A 297 -4.84 24.28 -7.28
C ALA A 297 -6.00 24.08 -8.28
N ASN A 298 -5.80 23.20 -9.27
CA ASN A 298 -6.64 23.13 -10.48
C ASN A 298 -7.56 21.88 -10.52
N VAL A 299 -7.21 20.80 -9.83
CA VAL A 299 -8.06 19.60 -9.68
C VAL A 299 -8.80 19.64 -8.35
N ILE A 300 -8.11 19.65 -7.21
CA ILE A 300 -8.72 19.60 -5.86
C ILE A 300 -9.40 20.93 -5.49
N ARG A 301 -8.87 22.06 -5.98
CA ARG A 301 -9.32 23.45 -5.70
C ARG A 301 -8.95 23.99 -4.32
N LYS A 302 -7.77 23.62 -3.81
CA LYS A 302 -7.13 24.29 -2.66
C LYS A 302 -6.90 25.78 -2.97
N ASP A 303 -7.14 26.64 -1.98
CA ASP A 303 -6.97 28.09 -2.11
C ASP A 303 -5.54 28.46 -2.50
N LEU A 304 -5.41 29.18 -3.63
CA LEU A 304 -4.11 29.63 -4.15
C LEU A 304 -3.31 30.42 -3.13
N GLU A 305 -3.95 31.28 -2.34
CA GLU A 305 -3.31 32.05 -1.27
C GLU A 305 -2.73 31.17 -0.13
N GLN A 306 -3.32 30.00 0.13
CA GLN A 306 -2.76 29.02 1.08
C GLN A 306 -1.61 28.21 0.47
N ILE A 307 -1.62 27.97 -0.85
CA ILE A 307 -0.49 27.34 -1.56
C ILE A 307 0.70 28.32 -1.61
N PHE A 308 0.46 29.58 -1.98
CA PHE A 308 1.49 30.58 -2.19
C PHE A 308 2.18 31.03 -0.91
N CYS A 309 1.50 31.03 0.26
CA CYS A 309 2.18 31.33 1.52
C CYS A 309 3.23 30.26 1.92
N GLN A 310 3.13 29.02 1.42
CA GLN A 310 4.14 27.96 1.64
C GLN A 310 5.51 28.24 0.98
N PHE A 311 5.62 29.34 0.23
CA PHE A 311 6.86 29.81 -0.38
C PHE A 311 7.44 31.05 0.34
N ASP A 312 6.81 31.54 1.42
CA ASP A 312 7.40 32.60 2.25
C ASP A 312 8.31 31.98 3.33
N PRO A 313 9.63 32.27 3.34
CA PRO A 313 10.54 31.75 4.37
C PRO A 313 10.30 32.34 5.77
N LYS A 314 9.37 33.30 5.93
CA LYS A 314 8.97 33.90 7.21
C LYS A 314 7.63 33.35 7.74
N LEU A 315 7.10 32.29 7.14
CA LEU A 315 5.87 31.67 7.57
C LEU A 315 6.08 30.99 8.93
N GLU A 316 5.37 31.45 9.96
CA GLU A 316 5.42 30.89 11.31
C GLU A 316 4.33 29.83 11.47
N ALA A 317 4.66 28.68 12.08
CA ALA A 317 3.68 27.65 12.42
C ALA A 317 2.91 28.06 13.69
N ALA A 318 1.58 28.00 13.67
CA ALA A 318 0.74 28.19 14.86
C ALA A 318 0.22 26.88 15.47
N ASP A 319 0.21 25.80 14.69
CA ASP A 319 -0.10 24.45 15.19
C ASP A 319 1.22 23.68 15.38
N GLU A 320 1.33 22.85 16.42
CA GLU A 320 2.51 21.99 16.62
C GLU A 320 2.62 20.88 15.58
N GLY A 321 3.86 20.43 15.37
CA GLY A 321 4.28 19.41 14.42
C GLY A 321 5.61 19.82 13.79
N SER A 322 6.30 18.88 13.13
CA SER A 322 7.41 19.25 12.23
C SER A 322 6.90 19.94 10.96
N GLY A 323 5.60 19.77 10.66
CA GLY A 323 5.08 19.98 9.32
C GLY A 323 5.73 19.03 8.32
N ASP A 324 5.54 19.33 7.04
CA ASP A 324 6.22 18.67 5.94
C ASP A 324 6.35 19.64 4.77
N VAL A 325 7.17 19.31 3.77
CA VAL A 325 7.31 20.13 2.56
C VAL A 325 5.98 20.20 1.81
N LYS A 326 5.74 21.34 1.16
CA LYS A 326 4.52 21.67 0.40
C LYS A 326 4.08 20.65 -0.67
N TYR A 327 4.98 19.73 -1.07
CA TYR A 327 4.72 18.62 -2.01
C TYR A 327 4.32 17.29 -1.36
N HIS A 328 4.16 17.24 -0.04
CA HIS A 328 3.68 16.08 0.71
C HIS A 328 2.30 16.31 1.35
N LEU A 329 1.88 17.56 1.52
CA LEU A 329 0.65 17.93 2.22
C LEU A 329 -0.62 17.34 1.57
N GLY A 330 -1.58 16.97 2.41
CA GLY A 330 -2.86 16.41 2.03
C GLY A 330 -3.95 17.47 1.84
N MET A 331 -5.14 17.04 1.42
CA MET A 331 -6.33 17.90 1.35
C MET A 331 -7.61 17.08 1.35
N TYR A 332 -8.66 17.61 1.98
CA TYR A 332 -10.04 17.15 1.85
C TYR A 332 -10.91 18.31 1.37
N HIS A 333 -11.70 18.12 0.32
CA HIS A 333 -12.59 19.17 -0.19
C HIS A 333 -13.87 18.60 -0.81
N GLU A 334 -15.03 18.98 -0.25
CA GLU A 334 -16.35 18.74 -0.83
C GLU A 334 -16.80 19.97 -1.64
N ARG A 335 -17.32 19.75 -2.85
CA ARG A 335 -17.83 20.81 -3.72
C ARG A 335 -18.79 20.27 -4.79
N ILE A 336 -19.51 21.17 -5.45
CA ILE A 336 -20.27 20.82 -6.67
C ILE A 336 -19.30 20.66 -7.86
N ASN A 337 -19.37 19.53 -8.55
CA ASN A 337 -18.82 19.41 -9.89
C ASN A 337 -19.71 20.17 -10.87
N ARG A 338 -19.18 21.20 -11.53
CA ARG A 338 -19.93 22.07 -12.44
C ARG A 338 -20.28 21.44 -13.79
N VAL A 339 -19.64 20.32 -14.17
CA VAL A 339 -19.97 19.58 -15.40
C VAL A 339 -21.21 18.73 -15.17
N THR A 340 -21.28 18.03 -14.05
CA THR A 340 -22.35 17.07 -13.72
C THR A 340 -23.46 17.65 -12.84
N ASN A 341 -23.22 18.82 -12.25
CA ASN A 341 -24.02 19.48 -11.22
C ASN A 341 -24.31 18.59 -9.98
N ARG A 342 -23.40 17.64 -9.67
CA ARG A 342 -23.46 16.76 -8.49
C ARG A 342 -22.43 17.19 -7.44
N ASN A 343 -22.70 16.91 -6.16
CA ASN A 343 -21.67 17.01 -5.12
C ASN A 343 -20.59 15.95 -5.37
N ILE A 344 -19.34 16.35 -5.15
CA ILE A 344 -18.18 15.46 -5.17
C ILE A 344 -17.20 15.82 -4.06
N THR A 345 -16.74 14.80 -3.35
CA THR A 345 -15.65 14.88 -2.38
C THR A 345 -14.36 14.47 -3.06
N LEU A 346 -13.33 15.30 -2.97
CA LEU A 346 -11.97 14.98 -3.41
C LEU A 346 -11.05 14.96 -2.19
N SER A 347 -10.36 13.85 -1.98
CA SER A 347 -9.34 13.73 -0.94
C SER A 347 -7.99 13.39 -1.57
N LEU A 348 -7.00 14.26 -1.37
CA LEU A 348 -5.61 13.97 -1.74
C LEU A 348 -4.85 13.53 -0.49
N VAL A 349 -4.39 12.29 -0.49
CA VAL A 349 -3.70 11.65 0.63
C VAL A 349 -2.28 12.23 0.74
N ALA A 350 -1.90 12.70 1.94
CA ALA A 350 -0.52 13.12 2.23
C ALA A 350 0.47 11.93 2.14
N ASN A 351 1.71 12.16 1.73
CA ASN A 351 2.68 11.09 1.48
C ASN A 351 4.12 11.52 1.75
N PRO A 352 5.00 10.61 2.17
CA PRO A 352 6.43 10.89 2.25
C PRO A 352 7.06 10.97 0.85
N SER A 353 8.36 11.29 0.78
CA SER A 353 9.16 11.17 -0.45
C SER A 353 9.45 9.73 -0.88
N HIS A 354 9.10 8.73 -0.05
CA HIS A 354 9.20 7.32 -0.39
C HIS A 354 8.10 7.00 -1.41
N LEU A 355 8.49 6.95 -2.68
CA LEU A 355 7.58 6.84 -3.82
C LEU A 355 6.74 5.56 -3.73
N GLU A 356 5.51 5.64 -4.21
CA GLU A 356 4.50 4.54 -4.24
C GLU A 356 4.08 3.98 -2.85
N ALA A 357 4.74 4.36 -1.75
CA ALA A 357 4.39 3.95 -0.38
C ALA A 357 3.01 4.43 0.11
N VAL A 358 2.38 5.37 -0.61
CA VAL A 358 1.03 5.88 -0.34
C VAL A 358 -0.06 5.07 -1.03
N ASP A 359 0.29 4.29 -2.05
CA ASP A 359 -0.66 3.56 -2.88
C ASP A 359 -1.57 2.63 -2.07
N PRO A 360 -1.05 1.74 -1.19
CA PRO A 360 -1.92 0.91 -0.36
C PRO A 360 -2.72 1.73 0.65
N VAL A 361 -2.19 2.85 1.14
CA VAL A 361 -2.88 3.76 2.09
C VAL A 361 -4.12 4.40 1.43
N VAL A 362 -4.03 4.75 0.16
CA VAL A 362 -5.18 5.22 -0.64
C VAL A 362 -6.20 4.10 -0.81
N GLN A 363 -5.77 2.88 -1.18
CA GLN A 363 -6.69 1.74 -1.36
C GLN A 363 -7.44 1.41 -0.06
N GLY A 364 -6.73 1.36 1.07
CA GLY A 364 -7.33 1.12 2.39
C GLY A 364 -8.38 2.16 2.76
N LYS A 365 -8.08 3.44 2.52
CA LYS A 365 -9.01 4.54 2.76
C LYS A 365 -10.23 4.46 1.83
N THR A 366 -10.04 4.18 0.54
CA THR A 366 -11.13 3.94 -0.42
C THR A 366 -12.04 2.81 0.07
N LYS A 367 -11.47 1.68 0.52
CA LYS A 367 -12.25 0.53 1.02
C LYS A 367 -13.06 0.86 2.27
N ALA A 368 -12.50 1.65 3.18
CA ALA A 368 -13.22 2.07 4.39
C ALA A 368 -14.36 3.04 4.07
N GLU A 369 -14.15 4.02 3.20
CA GLU A 369 -15.22 4.90 2.70
C GLU A 369 -16.33 4.09 1.98
N GLN A 370 -15.96 3.09 1.17
CA GLN A 370 -16.94 2.17 0.57
C GLN A 370 -17.75 1.44 1.63
N PHE A 371 -17.09 0.87 2.63
CA PHE A 371 -17.72 0.14 3.73
C PHE A 371 -18.70 1.00 4.53
N TYR A 372 -18.27 2.16 5.03
CA TYR A 372 -19.11 3.04 5.85
C TYR A 372 -20.26 3.70 5.08
N ARG A 373 -20.18 3.76 3.74
CA ARG A 373 -21.27 4.26 2.87
C ARG A 373 -22.19 3.16 2.32
N GLY A 374 -21.93 1.88 2.65
CA GLY A 374 -22.65 0.73 2.10
C GLY A 374 -22.43 0.52 0.60
N ASP A 375 -21.33 1.02 0.04
CA ASP A 375 -20.99 0.96 -1.38
C ASP A 375 -20.26 -0.35 -1.72
N THR A 376 -20.97 -1.47 -1.65
CA THR A 376 -20.44 -2.82 -1.90
C THR A 376 -20.06 -3.11 -3.35
N GLN A 377 -20.39 -2.20 -4.28
CA GLN A 377 -20.08 -2.29 -5.71
C GLN A 377 -19.09 -1.22 -6.17
N GLY A 378 -18.56 -0.39 -5.26
CA GLY A 378 -17.67 0.72 -5.57
C GLY A 378 -18.23 1.78 -6.52
N ARG A 379 -19.55 1.95 -6.57
CA ARG A 379 -20.27 2.86 -7.48
C ARG A 379 -20.41 4.29 -6.97
N LYS A 380 -20.04 4.55 -5.71
CA LYS A 380 -20.02 5.89 -5.08
C LYS A 380 -18.62 6.36 -4.72
N VAL A 381 -17.69 5.44 -4.47
CA VAL A 381 -16.32 5.74 -4.04
C VAL A 381 -15.30 5.03 -4.94
N MET A 382 -14.28 5.78 -5.38
CA MET A 382 -13.15 5.26 -6.16
C MET A 382 -11.81 5.84 -5.73
N SER A 383 -10.75 5.18 -6.17
CA SER A 383 -9.37 5.67 -6.10
C SER A 383 -8.85 6.12 -7.47
N ILE A 384 -7.98 7.14 -7.46
CA ILE A 384 -7.07 7.47 -8.56
C ILE A 384 -5.64 7.46 -7.99
N LEU A 385 -4.73 6.72 -8.62
CA LEU A 385 -3.32 6.75 -8.27
C LEU A 385 -2.51 7.36 -9.41
N VAL A 386 -1.63 8.29 -9.09
CA VAL A 386 -0.72 8.92 -10.04
C VAL A 386 0.70 8.47 -9.70
N HIS A 387 1.49 8.08 -10.70
CA HIS A 387 2.81 7.48 -10.50
C HIS A 387 3.87 8.16 -11.37
N GLY A 388 5.16 7.95 -11.07
CA GLY A 388 6.26 8.24 -11.99
C GLY A 388 6.80 6.96 -12.64
N ASP A 389 7.18 7.00 -13.93
CA ASP A 389 7.60 5.82 -14.72
C ASP A 389 8.62 4.91 -14.01
N ALA A 390 9.76 5.46 -13.58
CA ALA A 390 10.82 4.68 -12.93
C ALA A 390 10.40 4.11 -11.56
N ALA A 391 9.48 4.75 -10.85
CA ALA A 391 9.03 4.29 -9.54
C ALA A 391 7.93 3.23 -9.66
N PHE A 392 7.00 3.40 -10.60
CA PHE A 392 5.95 2.43 -10.93
C PHE A 392 6.54 1.07 -11.32
N ALA A 393 7.61 1.05 -12.11
CA ALA A 393 8.31 -0.17 -12.49
C ALA A 393 9.26 -0.72 -11.40
N GLY A 394 9.78 0.15 -10.53
CA GLY A 394 10.88 -0.17 -9.61
C GLY A 394 10.52 -0.44 -8.15
N GLN A 395 9.33 -0.03 -7.68
CA GLN A 395 8.92 -0.20 -6.29
C GLN A 395 8.00 -1.42 -6.11
N GLY A 396 8.45 -2.42 -5.35
CA GLY A 396 7.69 -3.66 -5.11
C GLY A 396 6.30 -3.46 -4.51
N VAL A 397 6.08 -2.37 -3.76
CA VAL A 397 4.76 -2.03 -3.19
C VAL A 397 3.69 -1.76 -4.26
N VAL A 398 4.07 -1.40 -5.49
CA VAL A 398 3.15 -1.24 -6.63
C VAL A 398 2.56 -2.60 -7.00
N TYR A 399 3.42 -3.62 -7.16
CA TYR A 399 3.00 -5.00 -7.38
C TYR A 399 2.14 -5.52 -6.22
N GLU A 400 2.56 -5.28 -4.97
CA GLU A 400 1.77 -5.70 -3.80
C GLU A 400 0.39 -5.04 -3.78
N THR A 401 0.28 -3.77 -4.16
CA THR A 401 -0.99 -3.03 -4.21
C THR A 401 -1.91 -3.53 -5.32
N PHE A 402 -1.38 -3.75 -6.55
CA PHE A 402 -2.13 -4.41 -7.61
C PHE A 402 -2.63 -5.79 -7.18
N HIS A 403 -1.79 -6.57 -6.51
CA HIS A 403 -2.15 -7.92 -6.05
C HIS A 403 -3.29 -7.94 -5.00
N LEU A 404 -3.66 -6.79 -4.40
CA LEU A 404 -4.83 -6.66 -3.52
C LEU A 404 -6.14 -6.35 -4.28
N SER A 405 -6.10 -5.92 -5.55
CA SER A 405 -7.23 -5.21 -6.18
C SER A 405 -8.46 -6.06 -6.47
N ASP A 406 -8.31 -7.38 -6.65
CA ASP A 406 -9.41 -8.35 -6.82
C ASP A 406 -9.64 -9.25 -5.58
N LEU A 407 -8.88 -9.07 -4.49
CA LEU A 407 -9.07 -9.89 -3.27
C LEU A 407 -10.32 -9.43 -2.50
N PRO A 408 -11.28 -10.30 -2.13
CA PRO A 408 -12.60 -9.89 -1.63
C PRO A 408 -12.59 -8.88 -0.46
N SER A 409 -11.65 -9.04 0.47
CA SER A 409 -11.54 -8.21 1.69
C SER A 409 -10.73 -6.91 1.50
N TYR A 410 -10.13 -6.71 0.32
CA TYR A 410 -9.22 -5.59 -0.02
C TYR A 410 -9.64 -4.83 -1.28
N THR A 411 -10.33 -5.48 -2.23
CA THR A 411 -10.76 -4.90 -3.50
C THR A 411 -11.50 -3.58 -3.31
N THR A 412 -11.06 -2.54 -4.02
CA THR A 412 -11.71 -1.22 -4.09
C THR A 412 -12.59 -1.09 -5.34
N ASN A 413 -12.91 -2.23 -5.99
CA ASN A 413 -13.69 -2.29 -7.23
C ASN A 413 -13.07 -1.45 -8.35
N GLY A 414 -11.75 -1.55 -8.49
CA GLY A 414 -10.95 -0.94 -9.54
C GLY A 414 -10.43 0.47 -9.23
N THR A 415 -9.18 0.73 -9.58
CA THR A 415 -8.49 2.01 -9.50
C THR A 415 -8.09 2.49 -10.90
N VAL A 416 -8.18 3.81 -11.13
CA VAL A 416 -7.62 4.41 -12.35
C VAL A 416 -6.20 4.87 -12.04
N HIS A 417 -5.22 4.26 -12.69
CA HIS A 417 -3.80 4.59 -12.55
C HIS A 417 -3.38 5.54 -13.68
N VAL A 418 -2.63 6.59 -13.34
CA VAL A 418 -2.10 7.59 -14.30
C VAL A 418 -0.59 7.67 -14.13
N VAL A 419 0.17 7.12 -15.08
CA VAL A 419 1.63 7.14 -15.03
C VAL A 419 2.14 8.37 -15.77
N VAL A 420 2.87 9.25 -15.07
CA VAL A 420 3.53 10.43 -15.65
C VAL A 420 4.87 10.00 -16.23
N ASN A 421 4.81 9.31 -17.37
CA ASN A 421 5.96 8.72 -18.03
C ASN A 421 6.77 9.76 -18.77
N ASN A 422 7.64 10.43 -18.02
CA ASN A 422 8.49 11.50 -18.50
C ASN A 422 9.83 11.00 -19.03
N GLN A 423 9.93 9.67 -19.21
CA GLN A 423 11.05 8.95 -19.81
C GLN A 423 12.38 9.09 -19.04
N ILE A 424 12.36 9.42 -17.74
CA ILE A 424 13.59 9.63 -16.96
C ILE A 424 13.39 9.53 -15.43
N GLY A 425 14.06 8.56 -14.81
CA GLY A 425 14.12 8.41 -13.35
C GLY A 425 15.22 9.26 -12.72
N PHE A 426 14.93 10.51 -12.37
CA PHE A 426 15.93 11.53 -11.98
C PHE A 426 16.95 11.78 -13.10
N THR A 427 18.06 11.01 -13.14
CA THR A 427 19.08 10.98 -14.20
C THR A 427 19.07 9.67 -15.01
N THR A 428 18.42 8.62 -14.50
CA THR A 428 18.46 7.26 -15.03
C THR A 428 17.62 7.14 -16.30
N ASP A 429 18.25 6.59 -17.33
CA ASP A 429 17.63 6.26 -18.62
C ASP A 429 16.62 5.09 -18.45
N PRO A 430 15.47 5.08 -19.15
CA PRO A 430 14.50 3.99 -19.13
C PRO A 430 15.10 2.59 -19.32
N ARG A 431 16.11 2.44 -20.18
CA ARG A 431 16.85 1.18 -20.44
C ARG A 431 17.62 0.65 -19.23
N MET A 432 17.81 1.48 -18.21
CA MET A 432 18.46 1.15 -16.94
C MET A 432 17.49 1.18 -15.75
N ALA A 433 16.22 1.54 -15.97
CA ALA A 433 15.20 1.66 -14.93
C ALA A 433 14.27 0.44 -14.84
N ARG A 434 14.17 -0.36 -15.91
CA ARG A 434 13.29 -1.54 -16.00
C ARG A 434 13.85 -2.61 -16.96
N SER A 435 13.27 -3.80 -16.92
CA SER A 435 13.65 -4.95 -17.75
C SER A 435 12.55 -5.36 -18.76
N SER A 436 11.67 -4.44 -19.13
CA SER A 436 10.53 -4.66 -20.02
C SER A 436 10.24 -3.41 -20.87
N PRO A 437 9.49 -3.53 -21.99
CA PRO A 437 9.23 -2.41 -22.90
C PRO A 437 8.65 -1.19 -22.19
N TYR A 438 7.59 -1.37 -21.41
CA TYR A 438 6.87 -0.26 -20.78
C TYR A 438 7.06 -0.22 -19.25
N PRO A 439 7.04 0.96 -18.61
CA PRO A 439 7.06 1.04 -17.15
C PRO A 439 5.80 0.41 -16.52
N THR A 440 4.74 0.24 -17.32
CA THR A 440 3.41 -0.22 -16.90
C THR A 440 3.23 -1.73 -16.84
N ASP A 441 4.21 -2.52 -17.28
CA ASP A 441 4.08 -3.99 -17.41
C ASP A 441 3.77 -4.70 -16.09
N VAL A 442 4.06 -4.08 -14.94
CA VAL A 442 3.66 -4.55 -13.61
C VAL A 442 2.14 -4.77 -13.48
N ALA A 443 1.32 -3.95 -14.15
CA ALA A 443 -0.14 -4.02 -14.07
C ALA A 443 -0.73 -5.26 -14.78
N ARG A 444 0.05 -5.93 -15.64
CA ARG A 444 -0.36 -7.17 -16.32
C ARG A 444 -0.62 -8.31 -15.32
N VAL A 445 -0.08 -8.25 -14.09
CA VAL A 445 -0.31 -9.26 -13.04
C VAL A 445 -1.80 -9.46 -12.70
N VAL A 446 -2.61 -8.41 -12.80
CA VAL A 446 -4.08 -8.47 -12.57
C VAL A 446 -4.89 -8.37 -13.87
N ASN A 447 -4.25 -8.45 -15.04
CA ASN A 447 -4.89 -8.23 -16.34
C ASN A 447 -5.58 -6.85 -16.46
N ALA A 448 -5.05 -5.81 -15.84
CA ALA A 448 -5.53 -4.44 -16.05
C ALA A 448 -5.15 -3.99 -17.49
N PRO A 449 -6.08 -3.44 -18.30
CA PRO A 449 -5.74 -2.88 -19.60
C PRO A 449 -4.83 -1.67 -19.44
N ILE A 450 -3.92 -1.52 -20.40
CA ILE A 450 -2.94 -0.43 -20.43
C ILE A 450 -3.18 0.38 -21.70
N PHE A 451 -3.38 1.69 -21.53
CA PHE A 451 -3.57 2.64 -22.62
C PHE A 451 -2.42 3.64 -22.59
N HIS A 452 -1.50 3.48 -23.55
CA HIS A 452 -0.42 4.43 -23.77
C HIS A 452 -0.93 5.58 -24.64
N VAL A 453 -0.58 6.81 -24.27
CA VAL A 453 -1.02 7.99 -25.02
C VAL A 453 0.04 9.09 -25.03
N ASN A 454 0.25 9.68 -26.20
CA ASN A 454 1.17 10.80 -26.39
C ASN A 454 0.62 12.05 -25.70
N ALA A 455 1.33 12.56 -24.70
CA ALA A 455 0.88 13.70 -23.90
C ALA A 455 0.82 15.04 -24.65
N ASP A 456 1.44 15.13 -25.84
CA ASP A 456 1.34 16.29 -26.72
C ASP A 456 0.10 16.26 -27.64
N ASP A 457 -0.75 15.22 -27.57
CA ASP A 457 -2.12 15.21 -28.13
C ASP A 457 -3.19 15.25 -27.01
N PRO A 458 -3.66 16.45 -26.63
CA PRO A 458 -4.68 16.58 -25.59
C PRO A 458 -6.00 15.86 -25.88
N GLU A 459 -6.41 15.75 -27.15
CA GLU A 459 -7.68 15.10 -27.50
C GLU A 459 -7.59 13.59 -27.32
N ALA A 460 -6.49 12.96 -27.74
CA ALA A 460 -6.19 11.56 -27.46
C ALA A 460 -6.20 11.26 -25.95
N VAL A 461 -5.55 12.09 -25.14
CA VAL A 461 -5.50 11.93 -23.68
C VAL A 461 -6.90 12.00 -23.06
N ILE A 462 -7.74 12.97 -23.47
CA ILE A 462 -9.09 13.10 -22.92
C ILE A 462 -9.97 11.91 -23.30
N TYR A 463 -9.85 11.40 -24.54
CA TYR A 463 -10.58 10.21 -24.96
C TYR A 463 -10.20 8.98 -24.11
N VAL A 464 -8.89 8.69 -24.02
CA VAL A 464 -8.36 7.57 -23.22
C VAL A 464 -8.79 7.67 -21.76
N CYS A 465 -8.76 8.87 -21.17
CA CYS A 465 -9.21 9.09 -19.79
C CYS A 465 -10.73 8.89 -19.60
N SER A 466 -11.57 9.19 -20.60
CA SER A 466 -12.99 8.84 -20.57
C SER A 466 -13.18 7.33 -20.58
N VAL A 467 -12.52 6.64 -21.51
CA VAL A 467 -12.59 5.17 -21.62
C VAL A 467 -12.08 4.47 -20.36
N ALA A 468 -11.02 4.98 -19.71
CA ALA A 468 -10.53 4.44 -18.44
C ALA A 468 -11.54 4.61 -17.29
N ALA A 469 -12.19 5.77 -17.17
CA ALA A 469 -13.25 5.99 -16.19
C ALA A 469 -14.45 5.05 -16.43
N GLU A 470 -14.83 4.87 -17.70
CA GLU A 470 -15.92 3.98 -18.11
C GLU A 470 -15.57 2.50 -17.90
N TRP A 471 -14.33 2.07 -18.16
CA TRP A 471 -13.85 0.71 -17.89
C TRP A 471 -13.98 0.39 -16.40
N ARG A 472 -13.43 1.25 -15.54
CA ARG A 472 -13.44 1.05 -14.08
C ARG A 472 -14.88 0.95 -13.56
N ASN A 473 -15.80 1.76 -14.08
CA ASN A 473 -17.21 1.69 -13.68
C ASN A 473 -17.97 0.48 -14.27
N THR A 474 -17.61 0.03 -15.46
CA THR A 474 -18.25 -1.11 -16.14
C THR A 474 -17.82 -2.45 -15.56
N PHE A 475 -16.52 -2.64 -15.35
CA PHE A 475 -15.93 -3.93 -14.97
C PHE A 475 -15.42 -4.01 -13.53
N ASN A 476 -15.42 -2.88 -12.80
CA ASN A 476 -14.92 -2.80 -11.42
C ASN A 476 -13.47 -3.29 -11.24
N LYS A 477 -12.63 -3.09 -12.27
CA LYS A 477 -11.21 -3.48 -12.33
C LYS A 477 -10.29 -2.29 -12.51
N ASP A 478 -9.03 -2.48 -12.18
CA ASP A 478 -7.97 -1.50 -12.42
C ASP A 478 -7.77 -1.24 -13.93
N VAL A 479 -7.24 -0.06 -14.25
CA VAL A 479 -6.85 0.37 -15.60
C VAL A 479 -5.70 1.35 -15.52
N VAL A 480 -4.76 1.27 -16.46
CA VAL A 480 -3.58 2.14 -16.50
C VAL A 480 -3.61 3.05 -17.71
N VAL A 481 -3.43 4.35 -17.48
CA VAL A 481 -3.19 5.36 -18.50
C VAL A 481 -1.72 5.80 -18.41
N ASP A 482 -0.93 5.46 -19.43
CA ASP A 482 0.49 5.84 -19.53
C ASP A 482 0.61 7.13 -20.34
N LEU A 483 0.84 8.26 -19.64
CA LEU A 483 1.01 9.58 -20.25
C LEU A 483 2.46 9.74 -20.70
N VAL A 484 2.76 9.30 -21.92
CA VAL A 484 4.09 9.39 -22.51
C VAL A 484 4.41 10.84 -22.82
N CYS A 485 5.32 11.41 -22.04
CA CYS A 485 5.55 12.85 -21.91
C CYS A 485 7.04 13.14 -21.72
N TYR A 486 7.40 14.34 -21.25
CA TYR A 486 8.78 14.70 -20.95
C TYR A 486 8.90 15.60 -19.70
N ARG A 487 10.13 15.92 -19.30
CA ARG A 487 10.42 16.87 -18.22
C ARG A 487 11.18 18.07 -18.77
N ARG A 488 10.54 19.25 -18.77
CA ARG A 488 11.08 20.49 -19.34
C ARG A 488 12.38 20.99 -18.69
N ARG A 489 12.64 20.57 -17.45
CA ARG A 489 13.73 21.00 -16.53
C ARG A 489 14.45 19.77 -15.94
N GLY A 490 15.51 19.99 -15.16
CA GLY A 490 16.15 18.94 -14.34
C GLY A 490 15.18 18.29 -13.33
N HIS A 491 15.65 17.31 -12.56
CA HIS A 491 14.77 16.60 -11.60
C HIS A 491 14.18 17.55 -10.54
N ASN A 492 14.93 18.60 -10.23
CA ASN A 492 14.40 19.83 -9.66
C ASN A 492 14.90 21.01 -10.52
N GLU A 493 14.36 22.20 -10.29
CA GLU A 493 14.54 23.35 -11.18
C GLU A 493 15.97 23.92 -11.21
N MET A 494 16.83 23.52 -10.26
CA MET A 494 18.26 23.87 -10.20
C MET A 494 19.21 22.76 -10.70
N ASP A 495 18.67 21.60 -11.08
CA ASP A 495 19.44 20.46 -11.59
C ASP A 495 19.76 20.64 -13.08
N GLU A 496 20.95 20.23 -13.51
CA GLU A 496 21.43 20.35 -14.90
C GLU A 496 21.44 18.96 -15.58
N PRO A 497 20.34 18.58 -16.25
CA PRO A 497 20.15 17.24 -16.78
C PRO A 497 20.96 16.96 -18.05
N MET A 498 21.53 17.97 -18.73
CA MET A 498 22.39 17.74 -19.89
C MET A 498 23.71 17.04 -19.53
N PHE A 499 24.09 16.97 -18.26
CA PHE A 499 25.26 16.21 -17.80
C PHE A 499 25.10 14.69 -17.99
N THR A 500 23.86 14.17 -17.96
CA THR A 500 23.57 12.74 -18.12
C THR A 500 22.72 12.42 -19.34
N GLN A 501 21.79 13.30 -19.73
CA GLN A 501 20.84 13.07 -20.83
C GLN A 501 20.90 14.15 -21.93
N PRO A 502 22.08 14.44 -22.52
CA PRO A 502 22.26 15.57 -23.43
C PRO A 502 21.46 15.47 -24.75
N LEU A 503 21.17 14.27 -25.25
CA LEU A 503 20.37 14.09 -26.47
C LEU A 503 18.89 14.42 -26.22
N MET A 504 18.31 13.80 -25.18
CA MET A 504 16.94 14.04 -24.73
C MET A 504 16.70 15.53 -24.48
N TYR A 505 17.57 16.20 -23.74
CA TYR A 505 17.36 17.62 -23.43
C TYR A 505 17.58 18.55 -24.62
N LYS A 506 18.47 18.23 -25.58
CA LYS A 506 18.52 18.94 -26.88
C LYS A 506 17.19 18.86 -27.64
N GLN A 507 16.52 17.72 -27.59
CA GLN A 507 15.24 17.53 -28.26
C GLN A 507 14.11 18.22 -27.50
N ILE A 508 14.07 18.10 -26.17
CA ILE A 508 13.17 18.88 -25.30
C ILE A 508 13.34 20.38 -25.58
N HIS A 509 14.57 20.91 -25.70
CA HIS A 509 14.84 22.31 -26.07
C HIS A 509 14.23 22.78 -27.40
N ARG A 510 13.87 21.86 -28.30
CA ARG A 510 13.15 22.16 -29.55
C ARG A 510 11.63 22.01 -29.43
N GLN A 511 11.12 21.34 -28.40
CA GLN A 511 9.69 21.11 -28.23
C GLN A 511 8.92 22.41 -28.02
N VAL A 512 7.89 22.59 -28.84
CA VAL A 512 6.84 23.60 -28.67
C VAL A 512 5.92 23.14 -27.53
N PRO A 513 5.57 24.00 -26.55
CA PRO A 513 4.70 23.60 -25.45
C PRO A 513 3.31 23.15 -25.92
N VAL A 514 2.75 22.11 -25.28
CA VAL A 514 1.46 21.48 -25.67
C VAL A 514 0.30 22.47 -25.78
N LEU A 515 0.23 23.48 -24.89
CA LEU A 515 -0.79 24.52 -24.94
C LEU A 515 -0.77 25.28 -26.26
N LYS A 516 0.43 25.60 -26.78
CA LYS A 516 0.58 26.29 -28.06
C LYS A 516 0.20 25.37 -29.22
N LYS A 517 0.70 24.12 -29.24
CA LYS A 517 0.32 23.12 -30.25
C LYS A 517 -1.21 22.99 -30.37
N TYR A 518 -1.91 22.95 -29.23
CA TYR A 518 -3.36 22.82 -29.18
C TYR A 518 -4.10 24.12 -29.54
N ALA A 519 -3.64 25.29 -29.07
CA ALA A 519 -4.23 26.57 -29.43
C ALA A 519 -4.11 26.86 -30.94
N ASP A 520 -2.93 26.62 -31.53
CA ASP A 520 -2.68 26.79 -32.96
C ASP A 520 -3.60 25.87 -33.80
N LYS A 521 -3.82 24.62 -33.36
CA LYS A 521 -4.81 23.69 -33.95
C LYS A 521 -6.23 24.25 -33.89
N LEU A 522 -6.70 24.67 -32.71
CA LEU A 522 -8.07 25.18 -32.55
C LEU A 522 -8.34 26.49 -33.29
N ILE A 523 -7.31 27.32 -33.51
CA ILE A 523 -7.38 28.52 -34.34
C ILE A 523 -7.44 28.15 -35.83
N ALA A 524 -6.63 27.20 -36.29
CA ALA A 524 -6.66 26.72 -37.67
C ALA A 524 -7.99 26.04 -38.04
N GLU A 525 -8.62 25.32 -37.10
CA GLU A 525 -9.95 24.75 -37.25
C GLU A 525 -11.09 25.80 -37.24
N GLY A 526 -10.81 27.06 -36.89
CA GLY A 526 -11.82 28.07 -36.62
C GLY A 526 -12.65 27.82 -35.35
N THR A 527 -12.23 26.85 -34.52
CA THR A 527 -12.90 26.55 -33.26
C THR A 527 -12.76 27.71 -32.29
N VAL A 528 -11.55 28.25 -32.08
CA VAL A 528 -11.27 29.37 -31.13
C VAL A 528 -10.52 30.49 -31.85
N THR A 529 -10.82 31.75 -31.53
CA THR A 529 -10.09 32.92 -32.06
C THR A 529 -8.84 33.24 -31.23
N LEU A 530 -7.85 33.91 -31.83
CA LEU A 530 -6.65 34.37 -31.10
C LEU A 530 -7.02 35.24 -29.89
N GLN A 531 -8.03 36.11 -30.03
CA GLN A 531 -8.51 36.97 -28.95
C GLN A 531 -9.09 36.15 -27.78
N GLU A 532 -9.97 35.18 -28.03
CA GLU A 532 -10.52 34.31 -26.97
C GLU A 532 -9.41 33.57 -26.18
N PHE A 533 -8.35 33.14 -26.88
CA PHE A 533 -7.21 32.46 -26.27
C PHE A 533 -6.38 33.40 -25.36
N GLU A 534 -6.06 34.60 -25.85
CA GLU A 534 -5.36 35.63 -25.06
C GLU A 534 -6.17 36.08 -23.84
N GLU A 535 -7.50 36.19 -23.97
CA GLU A 535 -8.41 36.54 -22.88
C GLU A 535 -8.45 35.48 -21.77
N GLU A 536 -8.49 34.17 -22.09
CA GLU A 536 -8.47 33.11 -21.07
C GLU A 536 -7.11 33.02 -20.36
N ILE A 537 -5.98 33.27 -21.05
CA ILE A 537 -4.66 33.42 -20.42
C ILE A 537 -4.68 34.60 -19.43
N ALA A 538 -5.04 35.80 -19.90
CA ALA A 538 -5.02 37.01 -19.09
C ALA A 538 -5.95 36.90 -17.86
N LYS A 539 -7.06 36.18 -18.00
CA LYS A 539 -8.01 35.87 -16.91
C LYS A 539 -7.40 35.00 -15.82
N TYR A 540 -6.64 33.95 -16.16
CA TYR A 540 -6.01 33.11 -15.14
C TYR A 540 -4.80 33.79 -14.50
N ASP A 541 -4.01 34.52 -15.28
CA ASP A 541 -2.89 35.32 -14.76
C ASP A 541 -3.36 36.33 -13.69
N ARG A 542 -4.50 37.01 -13.91
CA ARG A 542 -5.13 37.88 -12.89
C ARG A 542 -5.46 37.14 -11.61
N ILE A 543 -6.09 35.96 -11.70
CA ILE A 543 -6.43 35.13 -10.54
C ILE A 543 -5.19 34.76 -9.71
N CYS A 544 -4.07 34.43 -10.36
CA CYS A 544 -2.82 34.12 -9.67
C CYS A 544 -2.17 35.35 -9.03
N GLU A 545 -2.11 36.49 -9.72
CA GLU A 545 -1.57 37.74 -9.15
C GLU A 545 -2.40 38.24 -7.95
N GLU A 546 -3.74 38.20 -8.03
CA GLU A 546 -4.64 38.57 -6.92
C GLU A 546 -4.47 37.66 -5.70
N ALA A 547 -4.34 36.35 -5.90
CA ALA A 547 -4.11 35.40 -4.82
C ALA A 547 -2.71 35.54 -4.19
N TYR A 548 -1.69 35.89 -4.99
CA TYR A 548 -0.34 36.20 -4.51
C TYR A 548 -0.25 37.55 -3.79
N GLY A 549 -1.11 38.51 -4.14
CA GLY A 549 -1.31 39.71 -3.33
C GLY A 549 -1.77 39.33 -1.92
N ARG A 550 -2.87 38.57 -1.83
CA ARG A 550 -3.48 38.12 -0.56
C ARG A 550 -2.61 37.16 0.26
N SER A 551 -1.76 36.34 -0.37
CA SER A 551 -0.92 35.39 0.37
C SER A 551 0.10 36.06 1.28
N LYS A 552 0.49 37.32 1.01
CA LYS A 552 1.46 38.09 1.81
C LYS A 552 0.94 38.50 3.18
N ASP A 553 -0.39 38.57 3.34
CA ASP A 553 -1.02 38.90 4.61
C ASP A 553 -1.12 37.67 5.53
N LYS A 554 -0.96 36.45 4.98
CA LYS A 554 -0.98 35.18 5.73
C LYS A 554 0.42 34.80 6.22
N LYS A 555 0.76 35.29 7.42
CA LYS A 555 2.02 34.99 8.10
C LYS A 555 2.00 33.72 8.97
N ILE A 556 0.82 33.16 9.20
CA ILE A 556 0.59 32.03 10.10
C ILE A 556 0.14 30.80 9.30
N LEU A 557 0.79 29.66 9.53
CA LEU A 557 0.41 28.36 9.03
C LEU A 557 -0.30 27.53 10.11
N HIS A 558 -1.48 27.04 9.77
CA HIS A 558 -2.18 25.98 10.50
C HIS A 558 -2.08 24.68 9.71
N ILE A 559 -1.42 23.66 10.28
CA ILE A 559 -1.21 22.37 9.62
C ILE A 559 -2.56 21.64 9.45
N LYS A 560 -3.51 21.83 10.38
CA LYS A 560 -4.88 21.30 10.29
C LYS A 560 -5.66 21.74 9.04
N HIS A 561 -5.23 22.80 8.35
CA HIS A 561 -5.81 23.19 7.05
C HIS A 561 -5.47 22.22 5.91
N TRP A 562 -4.59 21.23 6.14
CA TRP A 562 -4.14 20.25 5.15
C TRP A 562 -4.56 18.80 5.52
N LEU A 563 -5.54 18.66 6.41
CA LEU A 563 -6.14 17.37 6.73
C LEU A 563 -6.78 16.74 5.49
N ASP A 564 -6.49 15.47 5.27
CA ASP A 564 -7.04 14.65 4.20
C ASP A 564 -8.18 13.73 4.68
N SER A 565 -8.23 13.39 5.97
CA SER A 565 -9.31 12.62 6.62
C SER A 565 -9.87 13.36 7.85
N PRO A 566 -10.78 14.33 7.68
CA PRO A 566 -11.44 15.00 8.80
C PRO A 566 -12.47 14.07 9.47
N TRP A 567 -12.60 14.16 10.80
CA TRP A 567 -13.58 13.40 11.58
C TRP A 567 -14.63 14.34 12.19
N PRO A 568 -15.69 14.70 11.45
CA PRO A 568 -16.68 15.67 11.90
C PRO A 568 -17.41 15.19 13.17
N GLY A 569 -17.56 16.11 14.13
CA GLY A 569 -18.33 15.88 15.35
C GLY A 569 -17.65 15.00 16.42
N PHE A 570 -16.47 14.42 16.18
CA PHE A 570 -15.73 13.68 17.21
C PHE A 570 -15.11 14.64 18.25
N PHE A 571 -14.44 15.68 17.78
CA PHE A 571 -13.82 16.76 18.58
C PHE A 571 -14.81 17.90 18.90
N ASN A 572 -14.43 18.83 19.77
CA ASN A 572 -15.16 20.11 19.96
C ASN A 572 -14.88 21.08 18.79
N MET A 573 -15.48 22.28 18.79
CA MET A 573 -15.28 23.25 17.69
C MET A 573 -13.83 23.76 17.59
N ASP A 574 -13.10 23.73 18.71
CA ASP A 574 -11.69 24.09 18.79
C ASP A 574 -10.76 22.91 18.48
N GLY A 575 -11.28 21.74 18.10
CA GLY A 575 -10.47 20.57 17.76
C GLY A 575 -9.84 19.84 18.95
N GLU A 576 -10.34 20.06 20.17
CA GLU A 576 -9.92 19.37 21.39
C GLU A 576 -10.87 18.21 21.76
N PRO A 577 -10.48 17.32 22.70
CA PRO A 577 -11.34 16.25 23.21
C PRO A 577 -12.47 16.83 24.04
N LYS A 578 -13.56 16.06 24.13
CA LYS A 578 -14.69 16.41 25.01
C LYS A 578 -14.41 16.10 26.49
N SER A 579 -13.35 15.35 26.78
CA SER A 579 -12.86 15.02 28.13
C SER A 579 -11.37 14.66 28.11
N MET A 580 -10.68 14.84 29.24
CA MET A 580 -9.34 14.30 29.50
C MET A 580 -9.36 13.08 30.43
N THR A 581 -10.52 12.47 30.65
CA THR A 581 -10.68 11.25 31.44
C THR A 581 -10.90 10.01 30.56
N CYS A 582 -10.26 8.89 30.92
CA CYS A 582 -10.56 7.58 30.33
C CYS A 582 -11.50 6.81 31.26
N PRO A 583 -12.67 6.33 30.81
CA PRO A 583 -13.54 5.49 31.63
C PRO A 583 -12.91 4.11 31.86
N THR A 584 -13.37 3.41 32.90
CA THR A 584 -12.92 2.05 33.22
C THR A 584 -13.26 1.08 32.08
N THR A 585 -12.30 0.25 31.69
CA THR A 585 -12.44 -0.65 30.53
C THR A 585 -13.15 -1.97 30.82
N GLY A 586 -13.37 -2.32 32.09
CA GLY A 586 -14.15 -3.50 32.49
C GLY A 586 -15.62 -3.46 32.08
N ILE A 587 -16.25 -4.62 31.93
CA ILE A 587 -17.64 -4.76 31.45
C ILE A 587 -18.53 -5.59 32.40
N PRO A 588 -19.86 -5.55 32.26
CA PRO A 588 -20.75 -6.40 33.05
C PRO A 588 -20.46 -7.91 32.89
N GLU A 589 -20.58 -8.67 33.98
CA GLU A 589 -20.19 -10.09 34.01
C GLU A 589 -21.12 -10.99 33.18
N ASP A 590 -22.39 -10.63 33.07
CA ASP A 590 -23.36 -11.25 32.18
C ASP A 590 -22.94 -11.08 30.71
N MET A 591 -22.34 -9.94 30.34
CA MET A 591 -21.78 -9.71 29.01
C MET A 591 -20.56 -10.61 28.75
N LEU A 592 -19.63 -10.75 29.70
CA LEU A 592 -18.51 -11.72 29.61
C LEU A 592 -19.04 -13.14 29.41
N THR A 593 -20.04 -13.52 30.21
CA THR A 593 -20.65 -14.87 30.18
C THR A 593 -21.36 -15.15 28.85
N HIS A 594 -22.12 -14.19 28.33
CA HIS A 594 -22.79 -14.28 27.04
C HIS A 594 -21.80 -14.41 25.89
N ILE A 595 -20.81 -13.51 25.80
CA ILE A 595 -19.80 -13.55 24.74
C ILE A 595 -19.01 -14.87 24.82
N GLY A 596 -18.60 -15.30 26.01
CA GLY A 596 -17.90 -16.56 26.22
C GLY A 596 -18.73 -17.79 25.84
N THR A 597 -20.05 -17.74 25.99
CA THR A 597 -20.97 -18.79 25.55
C THR A 597 -21.03 -18.88 24.02
N VAL A 598 -21.16 -17.76 23.31
CA VAL A 598 -21.18 -17.72 21.84
C VAL A 598 -19.80 -18.07 21.25
N ALA A 599 -18.70 -17.62 21.86
CA ALA A 599 -17.33 -17.99 21.50
C ALA A 599 -17.02 -19.50 21.63
N SER A 600 -17.95 -20.23 22.26
CA SER A 600 -17.90 -21.66 22.54
C SER A 600 -18.97 -22.47 21.79
N SER A 601 -19.73 -21.85 20.88
CA SER A 601 -20.84 -22.48 20.16
C SER A 601 -20.64 -22.48 18.64
N VAL A 602 -21.60 -23.09 17.93
CA VAL A 602 -21.75 -23.01 16.48
C VAL A 602 -23.17 -22.49 16.23
N PRO A 603 -23.35 -21.22 15.82
CA PRO A 603 -24.68 -20.58 15.77
C PRO A 603 -25.47 -20.88 14.49
N LEU A 604 -24.96 -21.75 13.61
CA LEU A 604 -25.65 -22.19 12.39
C LEU A 604 -26.15 -23.63 12.54
N GLU A 605 -27.38 -23.86 12.13
CA GLU A 605 -27.96 -25.20 12.00
C GLU A 605 -27.26 -26.00 10.89
N ASP A 606 -27.23 -27.33 11.06
CA ASP A 606 -26.61 -28.31 10.16
C ASP A 606 -25.15 -27.99 9.76
N PHE A 607 -24.38 -27.30 10.60
CA PHE A 607 -22.99 -26.91 10.31
C PHE A 607 -21.98 -27.90 10.89
N LYS A 608 -21.25 -28.63 10.03
CA LYS A 608 -20.34 -29.68 10.48
C LYS A 608 -18.95 -29.12 10.83
N ILE A 609 -18.62 -28.99 12.12
CA ILE A 609 -17.26 -28.59 12.55
C ILE A 609 -16.27 -29.76 12.67
N HIS A 610 -14.99 -29.46 12.50
CA HIS A 610 -13.88 -30.39 12.75
C HIS A 610 -13.85 -30.86 14.23
N THR A 611 -13.61 -32.16 14.47
CA THR A 611 -13.68 -32.77 15.81
C THR A 611 -12.67 -32.18 16.82
N GLY A 612 -11.50 -31.76 16.34
CA GLY A 612 -10.51 -31.04 17.15
C GLY A 612 -11.01 -29.67 17.61
N LEU A 613 -11.76 -28.96 16.76
CA LEU A 613 -12.34 -27.66 17.07
C LEU A 613 -13.48 -27.80 18.09
N SER A 614 -14.28 -28.88 18.01
CA SER A 614 -15.25 -29.24 19.05
C SER A 614 -14.62 -29.45 20.43
N ARG A 615 -13.32 -29.75 20.53
CA ARG A 615 -12.59 -29.84 21.80
C ARG A 615 -12.18 -28.45 22.31
N ILE A 616 -11.76 -27.56 21.41
CA ILE A 616 -11.42 -26.16 21.73
C ILE A 616 -12.66 -25.40 22.22
N LEU A 617 -13.78 -25.49 21.51
CA LEU A 617 -15.05 -24.85 21.91
C LEU A 617 -15.53 -25.35 23.28
N ARG A 618 -15.45 -26.66 23.56
CA ARG A 618 -15.73 -27.21 24.90
C ARG A 618 -14.79 -26.68 25.98
N SER A 619 -13.52 -26.44 25.66
CA SER A 619 -12.55 -25.84 26.60
C SER A 619 -12.91 -24.38 26.91
N ARG A 620 -13.34 -23.59 25.91
CA ARG A 620 -13.82 -22.22 26.12
C ARG A 620 -15.09 -22.19 26.99
N ALA A 621 -16.04 -23.11 26.75
CA ALA A 621 -17.24 -23.23 27.57
C ALA A 621 -16.90 -23.56 29.03
N ASP A 622 -15.90 -24.43 29.26
CA ASP A 622 -15.46 -24.78 30.61
C ASP A 622 -14.73 -23.65 31.32
N MET A 623 -13.90 -22.88 30.62
CA MET A 623 -13.25 -21.69 31.17
C MET A 623 -14.27 -20.60 31.52
N THR A 624 -15.23 -20.32 30.62
CA THR A 624 -16.34 -19.38 30.84
C THR A 624 -17.13 -19.75 32.10
N ARG A 625 -17.54 -21.03 32.26
CA ARG A 625 -18.23 -21.50 33.48
C ARG A 625 -17.41 -21.36 34.75
N LYS A 626 -16.08 -21.43 34.65
CA LYS A 626 -15.14 -21.31 35.77
C LYS A 626 -14.73 -19.87 36.08
N ARG A 627 -15.31 -18.87 35.39
CA ARG A 627 -14.92 -17.45 35.47
C ARG A 627 -13.44 -17.22 35.07
N LEU A 628 -12.90 -18.06 34.19
CA LEU A 628 -11.52 -17.98 33.72
C LEU A 628 -11.45 -17.63 32.23
N VAL A 629 -10.38 -16.97 31.83
CA VAL A 629 -10.05 -16.72 30.41
C VAL A 629 -8.61 -17.08 30.09
N ASP A 630 -8.39 -17.58 28.87
CA ASP A 630 -7.09 -17.51 28.18
C ASP A 630 -7.06 -16.29 27.25
N TRP A 631 -5.95 -16.05 26.54
CA TRP A 631 -5.86 -14.89 25.66
C TRP A 631 -6.84 -14.90 24.48
N ALA A 632 -7.12 -16.06 23.90
CA ALA A 632 -8.05 -16.14 22.77
C ALA A 632 -9.47 -15.78 23.21
N LEU A 633 -9.88 -16.22 24.40
CA LEU A 633 -11.19 -15.88 24.97
C LEU A 633 -11.24 -14.42 25.44
N ALA A 634 -10.16 -13.89 26.01
CA ALA A 634 -10.06 -12.47 26.41
C ALA A 634 -10.11 -11.52 25.20
N GLU A 635 -9.45 -11.86 24.10
CA GLU A 635 -9.55 -11.13 22.82
C GLU A 635 -10.99 -11.13 22.28
N TYR A 636 -11.62 -12.32 22.27
CA TYR A 636 -13.01 -12.49 21.84
C TYR A 636 -13.98 -11.64 22.68
N MET A 637 -13.76 -11.56 24.00
CA MET A 637 -14.54 -10.72 24.91
C MET A 637 -14.30 -9.22 24.69
N ALA A 638 -13.07 -8.80 24.37
CA ALA A 638 -12.76 -7.41 24.04
C ALA A 638 -13.45 -6.99 22.74
N PHE A 639 -13.33 -7.78 21.68
CA PHE A 639 -13.99 -7.50 20.40
C PHE A 639 -15.52 -7.58 20.56
N GLY A 640 -16.04 -8.64 21.17
CA GLY A 640 -17.48 -8.85 21.35
C GLY A 640 -18.19 -7.72 22.11
N SER A 641 -17.55 -7.18 23.15
CA SER A 641 -18.11 -6.04 23.90
C SER A 641 -18.10 -4.74 23.10
N LEU A 642 -17.01 -4.45 22.37
CA LEU A 642 -16.93 -3.30 21.46
C LEU A 642 -17.99 -3.38 20.34
N LEU A 643 -18.23 -4.57 19.79
CA LEU A 643 -19.27 -4.78 18.78
C LEU A 643 -20.68 -4.48 19.34
N LYS A 644 -20.94 -4.78 20.62
CA LYS A 644 -22.20 -4.40 21.29
C LYS A 644 -22.31 -2.91 21.60
N GLU A 645 -21.17 -2.23 21.77
CA GLU A 645 -21.08 -0.78 21.92
C GLU A 645 -21.18 -0.03 20.57
N GLY A 646 -21.43 -0.73 19.46
CA GLY A 646 -21.58 -0.13 18.13
C GLY A 646 -20.26 0.16 17.40
N ILE A 647 -19.14 -0.39 17.88
CA ILE A 647 -17.80 -0.17 17.34
C ILE A 647 -17.48 -1.27 16.31
N HIS A 648 -17.16 -0.88 15.07
CA HIS A 648 -16.67 -1.83 14.07
C HIS A 648 -15.29 -2.36 14.49
N VAL A 649 -15.12 -3.68 14.50
CA VAL A 649 -13.80 -4.30 14.69
C VAL A 649 -13.37 -4.98 13.39
N ARG A 650 -12.19 -4.62 12.87
CA ARG A 650 -11.54 -5.22 11.69
C ARG A 650 -10.21 -5.84 12.08
N LEU A 651 -10.04 -7.14 11.85
CA LEU A 651 -8.78 -7.87 12.04
C LEU A 651 -8.27 -8.42 10.70
N SER A 652 -7.05 -8.02 10.35
CA SER A 652 -6.40 -8.31 9.07
C SER A 652 -4.98 -8.83 9.29
N GLY A 653 -4.51 -9.72 8.40
CA GLY A 653 -3.18 -10.32 8.45
C GLY A 653 -3.16 -11.77 7.96
N GLN A 654 -1.99 -12.40 7.97
CA GLN A 654 -1.81 -13.76 7.47
C GLN A 654 -2.39 -14.79 8.46
N ASP A 655 -3.23 -15.71 7.98
CA ASP A 655 -3.91 -16.76 8.77
C ASP A 655 -4.78 -16.27 9.95
N VAL A 656 -5.07 -14.97 10.08
CA VAL A 656 -5.72 -14.39 11.28
C VAL A 656 -7.06 -15.02 11.63
N GLU A 657 -7.83 -15.50 10.65
CA GLU A 657 -9.13 -16.15 10.86
C GLU A 657 -9.04 -17.38 11.78
N ARG A 658 -7.97 -18.18 11.61
CA ARG A 658 -7.59 -19.30 12.49
C ARG A 658 -6.70 -18.83 13.65
N GLY A 659 -5.88 -17.82 13.38
CA GLY A 659 -4.67 -17.47 14.11
C GLY A 659 -3.50 -18.39 13.71
N THR A 660 -2.31 -17.81 13.53
CA THR A 660 -1.05 -18.54 13.23
C THR A 660 -0.89 -19.77 14.11
N PHE A 661 -1.02 -19.58 15.42
CA PHE A 661 -0.82 -20.63 16.44
C PHE A 661 -2.05 -21.54 16.66
N SER A 662 -3.08 -21.44 15.82
CA SER A 662 -4.36 -22.16 15.94
C SER A 662 -5.02 -21.96 17.31
N HIS A 663 -5.08 -20.70 17.75
CA HIS A 663 -5.68 -20.26 19.02
C HIS A 663 -7.03 -19.55 18.83
N ARG A 664 -7.17 -18.80 17.73
CA ARG A 664 -8.23 -17.80 17.55
C ARG A 664 -9.54 -18.39 17.02
N HIS A 665 -9.52 -19.08 15.87
CA HIS A 665 -10.71 -19.70 15.27
C HIS A 665 -11.96 -18.80 15.26
N HIS A 666 -11.81 -17.55 14.79
CA HIS A 666 -12.95 -16.65 14.63
C HIS A 666 -13.79 -16.98 13.38
N VAL A 667 -13.20 -17.70 12.42
CA VAL A 667 -13.93 -18.36 11.32
C VAL A 667 -13.94 -19.88 11.56
N LEU A 668 -15.12 -20.46 11.46
CA LEU A 668 -15.35 -21.91 11.42
C LEU A 668 -15.60 -22.31 9.96
N HIS A 669 -15.10 -23.46 9.54
CA HIS A 669 -15.34 -24.03 8.21
C HIS A 669 -16.17 -25.31 8.35
N ASP A 670 -17.19 -25.45 7.51
CA ASP A 670 -17.93 -26.70 7.39
C ASP A 670 -17.00 -27.80 6.83
N GLN A 671 -17.15 -29.04 7.31
CA GLN A 671 -16.35 -30.19 6.87
C GLN A 671 -17.02 -30.99 5.74
N GLU A 672 -18.29 -30.72 5.45
CA GLU A 672 -19.10 -31.44 4.45
C GLU A 672 -19.57 -30.52 3.32
N VAL A 673 -19.53 -29.19 3.48
CA VAL A 673 -19.92 -28.20 2.46
C VAL A 673 -18.78 -27.23 2.12
N ASP A 674 -18.30 -27.26 0.87
CA ASP A 674 -17.22 -26.35 0.41
C ASP A 674 -17.62 -24.86 0.55
N ARG A 675 -16.63 -24.02 0.89
CA ARG A 675 -16.75 -22.56 1.13
C ARG A 675 -17.80 -22.12 2.16
N ARG A 676 -18.52 -23.03 2.81
CA ARG A 676 -19.47 -22.70 3.87
C ARG A 676 -18.71 -22.38 5.16
N THR A 677 -18.64 -21.09 5.48
CA THR A 677 -18.01 -20.58 6.70
C THR A 677 -19.03 -19.99 7.66
N CYS A 678 -18.68 -19.98 8.95
CA CYS A 678 -19.42 -19.28 10.00
C CYS A 678 -18.45 -18.36 10.75
N VAL A 679 -18.88 -17.14 11.07
CA VAL A 679 -18.14 -16.22 11.94
C VAL A 679 -18.98 -16.02 13.20
N PRO A 680 -18.83 -16.82 14.26
CA PRO A 680 -19.75 -16.78 15.41
C PRO A 680 -19.79 -15.43 16.12
N MET A 681 -18.75 -14.60 15.96
CA MET A 681 -18.68 -13.25 16.50
C MET A 681 -19.68 -12.28 15.85
N ASN A 682 -20.17 -12.58 14.63
CA ASN A 682 -21.27 -11.84 13.98
C ASN A 682 -22.68 -12.32 14.42
N HIS A 683 -22.76 -13.22 15.41
CA HIS A 683 -24.00 -13.79 15.94
C HIS A 683 -24.12 -13.56 17.46
N LEU A 684 -23.46 -12.54 18.01
CA LEU A 684 -23.52 -12.21 19.44
C LEU A 684 -24.85 -11.52 19.79
N TRP A 685 -25.30 -10.56 18.98
CA TRP A 685 -26.60 -9.88 19.13
C TRP A 685 -27.16 -9.46 17.76
N PRO A 686 -28.48 -9.30 17.58
CA PRO A 686 -29.06 -8.83 16.31
C PRO A 686 -28.71 -7.38 15.93
N ASP A 687 -28.35 -6.57 16.92
CA ASP A 687 -28.10 -5.12 16.82
C ASP A 687 -26.62 -4.73 16.94
N GLN A 688 -25.71 -5.71 16.90
CA GLN A 688 -24.27 -5.45 17.01
C GLN A 688 -23.69 -4.73 15.78
N ALA A 689 -22.57 -4.04 15.97
CA ALA A 689 -21.71 -3.64 14.86
C ALA A 689 -21.12 -4.87 14.13
N PRO A 690 -20.79 -4.74 12.84
CA PRO A 690 -20.14 -5.80 12.07
C PRO A 690 -18.75 -6.12 12.63
N TYR A 691 -18.36 -7.40 12.57
CA TYR A 691 -16.98 -7.85 12.74
C TYR A 691 -16.41 -8.34 11.41
N THR A 692 -15.33 -7.70 10.97
CA THR A 692 -14.60 -8.06 9.75
C THR A 692 -13.31 -8.78 10.11
N VAL A 693 -13.23 -10.08 9.85
CA VAL A 693 -11.96 -10.83 9.90
C VAL A 693 -11.61 -11.32 8.51
N CYS A 694 -10.35 -11.13 8.12
CA CYS A 694 -9.90 -11.51 6.78
C CYS A 694 -8.43 -11.91 6.77
N ASN A 695 -8.15 -13.12 6.28
CA ASN A 695 -6.81 -13.50 5.89
C ASN A 695 -6.29 -12.54 4.79
N SER A 696 -5.08 -12.04 4.94
CA SER A 696 -4.41 -11.21 3.94
C SER A 696 -3.69 -12.03 2.89
N SER A 697 -3.27 -11.39 1.80
CA SER A 697 -2.18 -11.95 0.98
C SER A 697 -0.87 -11.98 1.78
N LEU A 698 0.13 -12.70 1.27
CA LEU A 698 1.45 -12.84 1.86
C LEU A 698 2.31 -11.61 1.49
N SER A 699 1.90 -10.48 2.06
CA SER A 699 2.47 -9.14 1.93
C SER A 699 2.28 -8.44 3.27
N GLU A 700 3.32 -7.77 3.78
CA GLU A 700 3.17 -6.88 4.94
C GLU A 700 3.21 -5.40 4.52
N TYR A 701 3.99 -5.03 3.50
CA TYR A 701 4.14 -3.62 3.11
C TYR A 701 2.83 -3.09 2.49
N GLY A 702 2.29 -3.78 1.48
CA GLY A 702 0.98 -3.49 0.91
C GLY A 702 -0.14 -3.60 1.95
N VAL A 703 -0.19 -4.67 2.75
CA VAL A 703 -1.29 -4.91 3.71
C VAL A 703 -1.27 -3.94 4.89
N LEU A 704 -0.11 -3.65 5.52
CA LEU A 704 -0.06 -2.68 6.63
C LEU A 704 -0.36 -1.26 6.14
N GLY A 705 0.07 -0.90 4.93
CA GLY A 705 -0.33 0.35 4.29
C GLY A 705 -1.85 0.43 4.08
N PHE A 706 -2.47 -0.68 3.67
CA PHE A 706 -3.92 -0.79 3.51
C PHE A 706 -4.67 -0.64 4.83
N GLU A 707 -4.28 -1.37 5.87
CA GLU A 707 -4.96 -1.27 7.18
C GLU A 707 -4.75 0.10 7.84
N LEU A 708 -3.59 0.74 7.62
CA LEU A 708 -3.39 2.14 7.98
C LEU A 708 -4.43 3.02 7.27
N GLY A 709 -4.54 2.92 5.93
CA GLY A 709 -5.53 3.68 5.16
C GLY A 709 -6.96 3.48 5.67
N TYR A 710 -7.31 2.24 6.00
CA TYR A 710 -8.62 1.87 6.53
C TYR A 710 -8.90 2.55 7.88
N ALA A 711 -7.90 2.54 8.78
CA ALA A 711 -7.97 3.18 10.10
C ALA A 711 -8.03 4.73 10.07
N MET A 712 -7.85 5.37 8.91
CA MET A 712 -8.04 6.83 8.76
C MET A 712 -9.51 7.24 8.61
N ALA A 713 -10.43 6.34 8.27
CA ALA A 713 -11.80 6.71 7.90
C ALA A 713 -12.75 6.91 9.09
N SER A 714 -12.53 6.23 10.22
CA SER A 714 -13.45 6.30 11.38
C SER A 714 -12.72 6.32 12.73
N PRO A 715 -13.08 7.23 13.66
CA PRO A 715 -12.60 7.20 15.05
C PRO A 715 -13.15 6.02 15.86
N ASN A 716 -14.28 5.48 15.42
CA ASN A 716 -15.12 4.53 16.16
C ASN A 716 -14.97 3.12 15.58
N ALA A 717 -13.72 2.76 15.26
CA ALA A 717 -13.36 1.47 14.71
C ALA A 717 -12.05 0.96 15.31
N LEU A 718 -12.02 -0.30 15.72
CA LEU A 718 -10.80 -0.99 16.12
C LEU A 718 -10.24 -1.72 14.90
N VAL A 719 -9.23 -1.14 14.26
CA VAL A 719 -8.56 -1.73 13.10
C VAL A 719 -7.23 -2.33 13.56
N LEU A 720 -7.09 -3.64 13.39
CA LEU A 720 -5.93 -4.42 13.82
C LEU A 720 -5.24 -5.08 12.63
N TRP A 721 -3.92 -4.94 12.58
CA TRP A 721 -3.05 -5.72 11.71
C TRP A 721 -2.21 -6.69 12.55
N GLU A 722 -2.23 -7.98 12.22
CA GLU A 722 -1.42 -9.01 12.88
C GLU A 722 -0.33 -9.56 11.93
N ALA A 723 0.92 -9.47 12.38
CA ALA A 723 2.04 -10.15 11.73
C ALA A 723 2.01 -11.64 12.07
N GLN A 724 2.33 -12.53 11.12
CA GLN A 724 2.33 -13.99 11.37
C GLN A 724 3.30 -14.36 12.51
N PHE A 725 4.49 -13.76 12.48
CA PHE A 725 5.40 -13.59 13.61
C PHE A 725 5.81 -12.11 13.66
N GLY A 726 6.05 -11.58 14.86
CA GLY A 726 6.42 -10.17 15.03
C GLY A 726 7.67 -9.81 14.23
N ASP A 727 8.62 -10.74 14.11
CA ASP A 727 9.86 -10.62 13.35
C ASP A 727 9.65 -10.08 11.92
N PHE A 728 8.54 -10.43 11.25
CA PHE A 728 8.23 -10.04 9.87
C PHE A 728 7.71 -8.60 9.71
N HIS A 729 7.44 -7.84 10.78
CA HIS A 729 7.02 -6.44 10.67
C HIS A 729 8.00 -5.56 9.89
N ASN A 730 9.26 -6.02 9.77
CA ASN A 730 10.37 -5.27 9.20
C ASN A 730 10.29 -5.09 7.67
N THR A 731 9.51 -5.89 6.94
CA THR A 731 9.24 -5.70 5.51
C THR A 731 8.34 -4.49 5.26
N ALA A 732 7.48 -4.15 6.22
CA ALA A 732 6.61 -2.97 6.21
C ALA A 732 7.23 -1.73 6.89
N GLN A 733 8.54 -1.71 7.15
CA GLN A 733 9.21 -0.65 7.91
C GLN A 733 8.96 0.76 7.35
N CYS A 734 8.82 0.92 6.03
CA CYS A 734 8.51 2.22 5.43
C CYS A 734 7.14 2.76 5.88
N ILE A 735 6.12 1.92 6.09
CA ILE A 735 4.83 2.36 6.65
C ILE A 735 5.00 2.76 8.12
N ILE A 736 5.77 1.98 8.88
CA ILE A 736 6.03 2.24 10.30
C ILE A 736 6.76 3.58 10.49
N ASP A 737 7.85 3.81 9.76
CA ASP A 737 8.69 5.01 9.88
C ASP A 737 8.01 6.26 9.31
N GLN A 738 7.36 6.12 8.15
CA GLN A 738 6.93 7.27 7.36
C GLN A 738 5.46 7.65 7.56
N PHE A 739 4.65 6.78 8.14
CA PHE A 739 3.23 7.06 8.38
C PHE A 739 2.79 6.81 9.82
N ILE A 740 3.13 5.67 10.42
CA ILE A 740 2.68 5.34 11.77
C ILE A 740 3.38 6.25 12.79
N SER A 741 4.71 6.17 12.92
CA SER A 741 5.45 6.90 13.96
C SER A 741 5.49 8.42 13.79
N THR A 742 5.45 8.90 12.54
CA THR A 742 5.66 10.31 12.18
C THR A 742 4.47 10.99 11.50
N GLY A 743 3.40 10.26 11.16
CA GLY A 743 2.26 10.84 10.43
C GLY A 743 1.56 11.95 11.20
N GLN A 744 1.41 11.78 12.52
CA GLN A 744 0.94 12.81 13.44
C GLN A 744 1.80 14.08 13.35
N ALA A 745 3.11 13.95 13.55
CA ALA A 745 4.03 15.10 13.60
C ALA A 745 4.15 15.85 12.26
N LYS A 746 4.11 15.14 11.13
CA LYS A 746 4.26 15.73 9.80
C LYS A 746 2.98 16.36 9.27
N TRP A 747 1.84 15.72 9.51
CA TRP A 747 0.60 16.01 8.78
C TRP A 747 -0.62 16.20 9.70
N VAL A 748 -0.44 16.22 11.02
CA VAL A 748 -1.52 16.27 12.03
C VAL A 748 -2.52 15.14 11.79
N ARG A 749 -2.02 13.95 11.42
CA ARG A 749 -2.84 12.88 10.84
C ARG A 749 -3.52 11.96 11.86
N HIS A 750 -4.73 11.59 11.48
CA HIS A 750 -5.64 10.80 12.27
C HIS A 750 -5.53 9.30 11.89
N ASN A 751 -4.87 8.47 12.71
CA ASN A 751 -4.91 7.01 12.64
C ASN A 751 -4.98 6.28 14.00
N GLY A 752 -5.91 5.33 14.16
CA GLY A 752 -6.10 4.52 15.38
C GLY A 752 -5.60 3.06 15.33
N ILE A 753 -4.78 2.69 14.35
CA ILE A 753 -4.37 1.30 14.08
C ILE A 753 -3.69 0.61 15.29
N VAL A 754 -3.97 -0.69 15.44
CA VAL A 754 -3.31 -1.58 16.39
C VAL A 754 -2.42 -2.58 15.64
N LEU A 755 -1.15 -2.69 16.02
CA LEU A 755 -0.21 -3.68 15.50
C LEU A 755 -0.07 -4.83 16.52
N LEU A 756 -0.41 -6.04 16.10
CA LEU A 756 -0.27 -7.27 16.87
C LEU A 756 0.98 -8.01 16.39
N LEU A 757 2.03 -8.07 17.22
CA LEU A 757 3.36 -8.56 16.85
C LEU A 757 3.82 -9.75 17.71
N PRO A 758 3.63 -11.01 17.26
CA PRO A 758 3.96 -12.19 18.06
C PRO A 758 5.44 -12.30 18.45
N HIS A 759 5.72 -12.19 19.75
CA HIS A 759 7.04 -12.04 20.36
C HIS A 759 7.27 -13.10 21.45
N GLY A 760 8.54 -13.43 21.71
CA GLY A 760 8.97 -14.30 22.80
C GLY A 760 10.16 -15.19 22.40
N MET A 761 11.17 -15.29 23.26
CA MET A 761 12.38 -16.07 23.02
C MET A 761 12.14 -17.54 23.40
N GLU A 762 11.76 -18.37 22.41
CA GLU A 762 11.30 -19.75 22.65
C GLU A 762 12.23 -20.82 22.03
N GLY A 763 13.42 -20.40 21.57
CA GLY A 763 14.40 -21.28 20.92
C GLY A 763 14.02 -21.68 19.49
N MET A 764 13.19 -20.87 18.83
CA MET A 764 12.70 -21.06 17.45
C MET A 764 13.62 -20.46 16.37
N GLY A 765 14.74 -19.85 16.75
CA GLY A 765 15.68 -19.20 15.83
C GLY A 765 15.41 -17.71 15.61
N PRO A 766 16.28 -17.03 14.84
CA PRO A 766 16.35 -15.58 14.76
C PRO A 766 15.14 -14.87 14.15
N GLU A 767 14.38 -15.55 13.28
CA GLU A 767 13.23 -14.97 12.53
C GLU A 767 11.86 -15.39 13.10
N HIS A 768 11.83 -15.94 14.32
CA HIS A 768 10.60 -16.40 14.99
C HIS A 768 10.62 -16.09 16.50
N SER A 769 11.33 -15.03 16.90
CA SER A 769 11.62 -14.72 18.31
C SER A 769 11.33 -13.26 18.70
N SER A 770 11.74 -12.28 17.90
CA SER A 770 11.71 -10.86 18.26
C SER A 770 10.90 -10.00 17.31
N ALA A 771 9.87 -9.36 17.86
CA ALA A 771 9.19 -8.22 17.25
C ALA A 771 10.02 -6.91 17.29
N ARG A 772 11.32 -6.99 17.60
CA ARG A 772 12.26 -5.87 17.68
C ARG A 772 11.74 -4.67 18.49
N PRO A 773 11.29 -4.90 19.74
CA PRO A 773 10.75 -3.84 20.60
C PRO A 773 11.70 -2.64 20.72
N GLU A 774 13.02 -2.87 20.68
CA GLU A 774 14.04 -1.82 20.72
C GLU A 774 13.86 -0.76 19.62
N ARG A 775 13.35 -1.14 18.44
CA ARG A 775 13.16 -0.23 17.30
C ARG A 775 11.93 0.66 17.49
N PHE A 776 10.82 0.10 17.96
CA PHE A 776 9.63 0.88 18.30
C PHE A 776 9.93 1.85 19.45
N LEU A 777 10.67 1.40 20.46
CA LEU A 777 11.03 2.24 21.61
C LEU A 777 12.05 3.34 21.26
N GLN A 778 12.96 3.10 20.31
CA GLN A 778 13.85 4.14 19.75
C GLN A 778 13.07 5.24 19.01
N MET A 779 11.88 4.92 18.49
CA MET A 779 11.04 5.83 17.71
C MET A 779 9.89 6.46 18.54
N SER A 780 9.83 6.20 19.84
CA SER A 780 8.96 6.94 20.78
C SER A 780 9.51 8.35 21.04
N ASN A 781 8.63 9.34 21.19
CA ASN A 781 8.99 10.74 21.44
C ASN A 781 9.18 11.12 22.93
N ASP A 782 9.14 10.15 23.86
CA ASP A 782 9.35 10.37 25.29
C ASP A 782 10.79 10.83 25.59
N ASP A 783 10.99 11.95 26.31
CA ASP A 783 12.31 12.32 26.86
C ASP A 783 12.67 11.39 28.05
N SER A 784 13.92 10.93 28.11
CA SER A 784 14.40 10.07 29.20
C SER A 784 14.96 10.82 30.41
N ASP A 785 15.42 12.06 30.23
CA ASP A 785 15.99 12.90 31.30
C ASP A 785 14.93 13.83 31.94
N ALA A 786 13.77 14.01 31.30
CA ALA A 786 12.65 14.78 31.86
C ALA A 786 11.84 13.94 32.86
N TYR A 787 11.87 14.32 34.14
CA TYR A 787 10.97 13.77 35.15
C TYR A 787 9.63 14.53 35.15
N PRO A 788 8.48 13.89 34.85
CA PRO A 788 7.21 14.59 34.67
C PRO A 788 6.58 15.04 36.00
N VAL A 789 5.67 16.02 35.90
CA VAL A 789 4.84 16.47 37.03
C VAL A 789 3.55 15.67 37.05
N PHE A 790 3.25 15.02 38.18
CA PHE A 790 2.03 14.23 38.34
C PHE A 790 0.84 15.12 38.71
N THR A 791 -0.13 15.22 37.80
CA THR A 791 -1.46 15.78 37.99
C THR A 791 -2.49 14.65 38.20
N GLU A 792 -3.74 14.99 38.54
CA GLU A 792 -4.84 14.01 38.64
C GLU A 792 -5.06 13.25 37.31
N ASP A 793 -5.05 13.98 36.19
CA ASP A 793 -5.16 13.41 34.84
C ASP A 793 -3.81 12.94 34.26
N PHE A 794 -2.77 12.68 35.07
CA PHE A 794 -1.41 12.42 34.57
C PHE A 794 -1.33 11.27 33.56
N GLU A 795 -1.93 10.11 33.83
CA GLU A 795 -1.88 8.97 32.89
C GLU A 795 -2.50 9.36 31.54
N VAL A 796 -3.66 10.00 31.55
CA VAL A 796 -4.36 10.38 30.32
C VAL A 796 -3.65 11.55 29.64
N SER A 797 -2.93 12.38 30.38
CA SER A 797 -2.06 13.46 29.88
C SER A 797 -0.73 12.93 29.31
N GLN A 798 -0.25 11.78 29.76
CA GLN A 798 0.98 11.15 29.27
C GLN A 798 0.72 10.25 28.07
N LEU A 799 -0.32 9.40 28.16
CA LEU A 799 -0.97 8.80 26.99
C LEU A 799 -1.38 9.90 26.02
N TYR A 800 -1.67 11.10 26.53
CA TYR A 800 -1.73 12.28 25.72
C TYR A 800 -0.36 12.52 25.03
N ASP A 801 0.62 13.21 25.60
CA ASP A 801 1.78 13.76 24.83
C ASP A 801 2.64 12.79 23.96
N CYS A 802 2.53 11.46 24.10
CA CYS A 802 3.24 10.49 23.26
C CYS A 802 2.81 10.48 21.77
N ASN A 803 3.64 9.89 20.89
CA ASN A 803 3.32 9.62 19.48
C ASN A 803 2.61 8.27 19.28
N TRP A 804 2.94 7.27 20.10
CA TRP A 804 2.25 5.97 20.12
C TRP A 804 2.37 5.29 21.48
N ILE A 805 1.57 4.24 21.67
CA ILE A 805 1.58 3.42 22.88
C ILE A 805 2.26 2.08 22.57
N VAL A 806 3.18 1.64 23.42
CA VAL A 806 3.93 0.38 23.29
C VAL A 806 3.72 -0.49 24.52
N VAL A 807 3.13 -1.68 24.35
CA VAL A 807 2.81 -2.62 25.44
C VAL A 807 3.33 -4.04 25.17
N ASN A 808 3.63 -4.77 26.25
CA ASN A 808 3.91 -6.22 26.23
C ASN A 808 3.15 -6.88 27.39
N CYS A 809 1.94 -7.32 27.09
CA CYS A 809 0.99 -7.83 28.09
C CYS A 809 1.40 -9.22 28.59
N SER A 810 1.54 -9.40 29.91
CA SER A 810 1.79 -10.72 30.51
C SER A 810 0.51 -11.50 30.82
N THR A 811 -0.66 -10.84 30.89
CA THR A 811 -1.93 -11.50 31.30
C THR A 811 -3.06 -11.34 30.26
N PRO A 812 -4.06 -12.24 30.26
CA PRO A 812 -5.28 -12.06 29.46
C PRO A 812 -6.11 -10.83 29.80
N ALA A 813 -6.27 -10.49 31.08
CA ALA A 813 -6.97 -9.26 31.47
C ALA A 813 -6.27 -7.99 30.95
N SER A 814 -4.92 -7.94 30.98
CA SER A 814 -4.16 -6.83 30.39
C SER A 814 -4.47 -6.67 28.89
N TYR A 815 -4.51 -7.77 28.13
CA TYR A 815 -4.79 -7.74 26.70
C TYR A 815 -6.25 -7.32 26.40
N PHE A 816 -7.22 -7.83 27.16
CA PHE A 816 -8.62 -7.38 27.07
C PHE A 816 -8.76 -5.86 27.30
N HIS A 817 -8.14 -5.36 28.37
CA HIS A 817 -8.26 -3.96 28.75
C HIS A 817 -7.54 -3.02 27.79
N VAL A 818 -6.36 -3.36 27.27
CA VAL A 818 -5.64 -2.45 26.37
C VAL A 818 -6.36 -2.28 25.02
N LEU A 819 -6.98 -3.36 24.51
CA LEU A 819 -7.80 -3.34 23.29
C LEU A 819 -9.04 -2.44 23.46
N ARG A 820 -9.71 -2.53 24.62
CA ARG A 820 -10.85 -1.64 24.93
C ARG A 820 -10.42 -0.21 25.21
N ARG A 821 -9.28 0.01 25.89
CA ARG A 821 -8.70 1.34 26.15
C ARG A 821 -8.45 2.11 24.85
N GLN A 822 -7.95 1.44 23.81
CA GLN A 822 -7.73 2.05 22.49
C GLN A 822 -8.99 2.72 21.90
N ILE A 823 -10.19 2.21 22.24
CA ILE A 823 -11.46 2.78 21.80
C ILE A 823 -12.07 3.73 22.84
N LEU A 824 -11.93 3.41 24.13
CA LEU A 824 -12.53 4.20 25.22
C LEU A 824 -11.76 5.49 25.58
N LEU A 825 -10.51 5.66 25.11
CA LEU A 825 -9.81 6.94 25.23
C LEU A 825 -10.68 8.08 24.64
N PRO A 826 -10.81 9.23 25.34
CA PRO A 826 -11.69 10.32 24.92
C PRO A 826 -11.13 11.10 23.72
N PHE A 827 -9.83 10.93 23.50
CA PHE A 827 -9.13 11.39 22.33
C PHE A 827 -8.71 10.22 21.45
N ARG A 828 -8.36 10.66 20.26
CA ARG A 828 -7.23 10.19 19.51
C ARG A 828 -6.45 11.55 19.20
N LYS A 829 -5.10 11.64 19.13
CA LYS A 829 -4.17 12.83 19.25
C LYS A 829 -3.20 13.37 18.15
N PRO A 830 -2.90 14.70 17.99
CA PRO A 830 -1.84 15.44 18.75
C PRO A 830 -2.29 15.97 20.13
N VAL A 831 -1.60 16.81 20.91
CA VAL A 831 -0.37 17.64 20.80
C VAL A 831 0.78 17.11 21.68
N SER A 832 2.00 17.65 21.62
CA SER A 832 3.12 17.29 22.51
C SER A 832 3.92 18.54 22.94
N ALA A 833 3.62 19.06 24.14
CA ALA A 833 4.10 20.37 24.56
C ALA A 833 5.63 20.47 24.74
N GLY A 834 6.27 21.34 23.96
CA GLY A 834 7.68 21.72 24.19
C GLY A 834 7.82 22.68 25.37
N LEU A 835 8.45 22.22 26.46
CA LEU A 835 8.99 23.13 27.48
C LEU A 835 10.10 24.03 26.87
N PRO A 836 10.17 25.33 27.21
CA PRO A 836 11.19 26.20 26.66
C PRO A 836 12.57 25.84 27.22
N THR A 837 13.46 25.38 26.34
CA THR A 837 14.87 25.19 26.68
C THR A 837 15.52 26.53 26.96
N CYS A 838 15.86 26.79 28.23
CA CYS A 838 16.69 27.95 28.58
C CYS A 838 18.10 27.76 27.98
N PRO A 839 18.59 28.68 27.14
CA PRO A 839 19.98 28.62 26.70
C PRO A 839 20.92 28.93 27.88
N PRO A 840 22.11 28.30 27.95
CA PRO A 840 23.05 28.57 29.02
C PRO A 840 23.60 30.00 28.91
N THR A 841 23.48 30.73 30.02
CA THR A 841 24.21 31.97 30.39
C THR A 841 25.10 32.62 29.32
N VAL A 842 24.62 33.71 28.73
CA VAL A 842 25.47 34.77 28.17
C VAL A 842 25.16 36.07 28.90
N HIS A 843 26.14 36.63 29.61
CA HIS A 843 26.01 37.94 30.25
C HIS A 843 25.88 39.03 29.18
N CYS A 844 24.78 39.79 29.21
CA CYS A 844 24.78 41.14 28.65
C CYS A 844 23.83 42.06 29.43
N SER A 845 24.34 43.20 29.88
CA SER A 845 23.67 44.13 30.78
C SER A 845 23.00 45.28 30.03
N ALA A 846 21.66 45.32 30.01
CA ALA A 846 20.91 46.54 29.66
C ALA A 846 19.47 46.52 30.19
N VAL A 847 19.21 47.22 31.31
CA VAL A 847 17.84 47.45 31.80
C VAL A 847 17.25 48.71 31.14
N ARG A 848 16.17 48.57 30.36
CA ARG A 848 15.26 49.70 30.07
C ARG A 848 13.78 49.25 30.09
N ARG A 849 12.96 50.11 30.70
CA ARG A 849 11.54 49.93 31.02
C ARG A 849 10.65 49.88 29.77
N TRP A 850 9.68 48.97 29.76
CA TRP A 850 8.34 49.19 29.19
C TRP A 850 7.29 48.68 30.19
N GLY A 851 6.11 49.31 30.21
CA GLY A 851 5.06 49.09 31.23
C GLY A 851 4.12 47.91 30.94
N PRO A 852 3.16 47.63 31.84
CA PRO A 852 2.32 46.44 31.76
C PRO A 852 1.21 46.58 30.71
N CYS A 853 1.19 45.69 29.73
CA CYS A 853 0.02 45.42 28.89
C CYS A 853 -0.21 43.91 28.89
N GLY A 854 -0.94 43.43 29.90
CA GLY A 854 -1.20 42.01 30.13
C GLY A 854 -2.67 41.67 29.94
N GLN A 855 -3.08 41.46 28.69
CA GLN A 855 -4.23 40.63 28.36
C GLN A 855 -3.72 39.48 27.50
N GLY A 856 -3.82 38.25 28.02
CA GLY A 856 -3.25 37.08 27.35
C GLY A 856 -4.09 36.65 26.16
N LEU A 857 -3.46 36.48 25.00
CA LEU A 857 -3.95 35.53 24.01
C LEU A 857 -3.46 34.15 24.42
N LEU A 858 -4.39 33.30 24.85
CA LEU A 858 -4.16 31.86 24.97
C LEU A 858 -3.98 31.28 23.57
N ALA A 859 -2.83 30.67 23.30
CA ALA A 859 -2.64 29.87 22.10
C ALA A 859 -3.52 28.61 22.20
N ALA A 860 -4.36 28.37 21.17
CA ALA A 860 -5.28 27.25 21.14
C ALA A 860 -4.53 25.91 21.01
N ARG A 861 -5.04 24.86 21.68
CA ARG A 861 -4.50 23.49 21.64
C ARG A 861 -5.43 22.62 20.78
N HIS A 862 -4.89 21.58 20.13
CA HIS A 862 -5.60 20.80 19.10
C HIS A 862 -5.18 19.30 19.14
N VAL A 863 -6.12 18.36 18.92
CA VAL A 863 -5.99 16.96 19.39
C VAL A 863 -6.58 15.88 18.44
N PHE A 864 -5.77 15.08 17.69
CA PHE A 864 -6.22 14.07 16.65
C PHE A 864 -5.28 12.85 16.20
N PRO A 865 -5.69 11.56 16.36
CA PRO A 865 -5.05 10.20 16.66
C PRO A 865 -3.64 9.67 17.10
N LEU A 866 -3.67 8.67 18.04
CA LEU A 866 -2.60 7.71 18.49
C LEU A 866 -2.74 6.27 17.95
N GLN A 867 -1.60 5.59 17.76
CA GLN A 867 -1.48 4.17 17.38
C GLN A 867 -1.00 3.30 18.55
N LEU A 868 -1.31 1.99 18.51
CA LEU A 868 -0.98 1.04 19.59
C LEU A 868 -0.16 -0.15 19.06
N ILE A 869 1.03 -0.35 19.63
CA ILE A 869 1.91 -1.49 19.35
C ILE A 869 1.78 -2.50 20.50
N ILE A 870 1.31 -3.71 20.20
CA ILE A 870 1.19 -4.81 21.15
C ILE A 870 2.19 -5.90 20.74
N PHE A 871 3.16 -6.16 21.61
CA PHE A 871 3.94 -7.39 21.52
C PHE A 871 3.06 -8.54 21.99
N THR A 872 2.36 -9.14 21.03
CA THR A 872 1.47 -10.28 21.25
C THR A 872 2.29 -11.55 21.47
N PRO A 873 1.67 -12.65 21.90
CA PRO A 873 2.43 -13.74 22.52
C PRO A 873 2.28 -15.09 21.81
N LYS A 874 3.16 -16.03 22.14
CA LYS A 874 3.24 -17.35 21.46
C LYS A 874 2.97 -18.51 22.42
N SER A 875 3.98 -19.02 23.14
CA SER A 875 3.81 -20.15 24.07
C SER A 875 2.79 -19.88 25.18
N LEU A 876 2.74 -18.64 25.66
CA LEU A 876 1.82 -18.24 26.71
C LEU A 876 0.32 -18.33 26.30
N LEU A 877 -0.02 -18.40 25.00
CA LEU A 877 -1.40 -18.69 24.51
C LEU A 877 -2.00 -19.98 25.07
N ARG A 878 -1.15 -20.87 25.60
CA ARG A 878 -1.56 -22.15 26.20
C ARG A 878 -0.91 -22.39 27.56
N HIS A 879 -0.22 -21.41 28.14
CA HIS A 879 0.48 -21.62 29.40
C HIS A 879 -0.52 -21.74 30.57
N PRO A 880 -0.44 -22.76 31.44
CA PRO A 880 -1.47 -23.02 32.44
C PRO A 880 -1.73 -21.84 33.40
N GLU A 881 -0.68 -21.08 33.70
CA GLU A 881 -0.70 -19.91 34.61
C GLU A 881 -0.96 -18.58 33.88
N ALA A 882 -1.00 -18.56 32.54
CA ALA A 882 -1.33 -17.39 31.73
C ALA A 882 -2.86 -17.29 31.55
N LYS A 883 -3.57 -17.19 32.67
CA LYS A 883 -5.03 -17.09 32.75
C LYS A 883 -5.44 -15.95 33.68
N SER A 884 -6.58 -15.34 33.39
CA SER A 884 -7.18 -14.31 34.25
C SER A 884 -8.53 -14.75 34.78
N SER A 885 -8.90 -14.22 35.95
CA SER A 885 -10.28 -14.31 36.46
C SER A 885 -11.14 -13.23 35.80
N PHE A 886 -12.45 -13.48 35.66
CA PHE A 886 -13.43 -12.46 35.30
C PHE A 886 -13.38 -11.27 36.29
N ASP A 887 -13.00 -11.49 37.54
CA ASP A 887 -12.88 -10.43 38.56
C ASP A 887 -11.86 -9.34 38.18
N GLN A 888 -10.94 -9.65 37.24
CA GLN A 888 -9.97 -8.70 36.69
C GLN A 888 -10.49 -7.93 35.46
N MET A 889 -11.68 -8.27 34.95
CA MET A 889 -12.28 -7.77 33.70
C MET A 889 -13.71 -7.20 33.88
N VAL A 890 -14.32 -7.36 35.06
CA VAL A 890 -15.64 -6.81 35.37
C VAL A 890 -15.64 -5.28 35.51
N SER A 891 -16.82 -4.66 35.41
CA SER A 891 -17.06 -3.23 35.60
C SER A 891 -16.27 -2.63 36.78
N GLY A 892 -15.58 -1.52 36.55
CA GLY A 892 -14.69 -0.87 37.53
C GLY A 892 -13.21 -1.26 37.38
N THR A 893 -12.88 -2.35 36.69
CA THR A 893 -11.48 -2.70 36.38
C THR A 893 -10.94 -1.94 35.17
N SER A 894 -9.61 -1.76 35.12
CA SER A 894 -8.90 -1.01 34.07
C SER A 894 -7.56 -1.67 33.73
N PHE A 895 -6.96 -1.26 32.60
CA PHE A 895 -5.60 -1.66 32.24
C PHE A 895 -4.58 -1.23 33.31
N GLN A 896 -3.68 -2.14 33.72
CA GLN A 896 -2.60 -1.85 34.67
C GLN A 896 -1.30 -1.59 33.91
N ARG A 897 -0.80 -0.34 33.93
CA ARG A 897 0.49 0.03 33.30
C ARG A 897 1.68 -0.72 33.90
N VAL A 898 1.63 -0.97 35.20
CA VAL A 898 2.58 -1.77 35.99
C VAL A 898 1.76 -2.74 36.84
N ILE A 899 2.16 -4.01 36.90
CA ILE A 899 1.59 -4.99 37.86
C ILE A 899 2.64 -5.21 38.96
N PRO A 900 2.39 -4.70 40.19
CA PRO A 900 3.35 -4.77 41.30
C PRO A 900 3.44 -6.17 41.91
N GLU A 901 4.43 -6.37 42.79
CA GLU A 901 4.53 -7.58 43.62
C GLU A 901 3.41 -7.61 44.67
N ASP A 902 2.67 -8.71 44.75
CA ASP A 902 1.55 -8.95 45.68
C ASP A 902 1.71 -10.22 46.54
N GLY A 903 2.78 -10.99 46.36
CA GLY A 903 3.07 -12.25 47.04
C GLY A 903 3.77 -12.09 48.41
N LYS A 904 4.61 -13.07 48.78
CA LYS A 904 5.29 -13.07 50.10
C LYS A 904 6.22 -11.88 50.29
N ALA A 905 6.96 -11.48 49.26
CA ALA A 905 7.85 -10.31 49.30
C ALA A 905 7.08 -9.00 49.59
N ALA A 906 5.82 -8.88 49.16
CA ALA A 906 4.95 -7.74 49.46
C ALA A 906 4.63 -7.57 50.96
N GLN A 907 4.69 -8.66 51.74
CA GLN A 907 4.29 -8.67 53.16
C GLN A 907 5.38 -8.11 54.08
N ALA A 908 6.65 -8.14 53.64
CA ALA A 908 7.78 -7.58 54.39
C ALA A 908 8.75 -6.82 53.46
N PRO A 909 8.35 -5.68 52.85
CA PRO A 909 9.15 -5.02 51.82
C PRO A 909 10.56 -4.60 52.27
N GLY A 910 10.74 -4.27 53.56
CA GLY A 910 12.05 -3.96 54.14
C GLY A 910 13.01 -5.15 54.31
N GLN A 911 12.55 -6.38 54.10
CA GLN A 911 13.38 -7.60 54.12
C GLN A 911 13.73 -8.10 52.70
N VAL A 912 13.12 -7.51 51.66
CA VAL A 912 13.41 -7.84 50.26
C VAL A 912 14.80 -7.35 49.90
N ARG A 913 15.63 -8.26 49.41
CA ARG A 913 17.03 -8.00 49.06
C ARG A 913 17.20 -7.62 47.60
N ARG A 914 16.25 -8.00 46.73
CA ARG A 914 16.27 -7.67 45.30
C ARG A 914 14.85 -7.47 44.74
N LEU A 915 14.69 -6.45 43.91
CA LEU A 915 13.49 -6.16 43.14
C LEU A 915 13.82 -6.32 41.66
N ILE A 916 13.17 -7.28 41.00
CA ILE A 916 13.37 -7.56 39.57
C ILE A 916 12.18 -6.99 38.81
N PHE A 917 12.46 -6.00 37.97
CA PHE A 917 11.54 -5.52 36.93
C PHE A 917 11.71 -6.36 35.68
N CYS A 918 10.60 -6.74 35.06
CA CYS A 918 10.57 -7.44 33.77
C CYS A 918 9.33 -7.05 32.95
N THR A 919 9.21 -7.56 31.73
CA THR A 919 8.03 -7.36 30.89
C THR A 919 7.69 -8.63 30.09
N GLY A 920 6.40 -8.82 29.77
CA GLY A 920 5.93 -9.96 28.99
C GLY A 920 6.27 -11.34 29.55
N LYS A 921 6.69 -12.25 28.66
CA LYS A 921 6.82 -13.69 28.93
C LYS A 921 7.79 -14.05 30.07
N VAL A 922 8.93 -13.37 30.16
CA VAL A 922 10.05 -13.77 31.04
C VAL A 922 9.64 -13.82 32.52
N TYR A 923 8.58 -13.10 32.90
CA TYR A 923 7.96 -13.17 34.23
C TYR A 923 7.67 -14.62 34.67
N TYR A 924 7.13 -15.47 33.79
CA TYR A 924 6.76 -16.85 34.16
C TYR A 924 7.99 -17.73 34.39
N ASP A 925 9.07 -17.52 33.64
CA ASP A 925 10.35 -18.19 33.87
C ASP A 925 11.00 -17.71 35.18
N LEU A 926 10.88 -16.42 35.50
CA LEU A 926 11.35 -15.82 36.77
C LEU A 926 10.57 -16.29 38.00
N VAL A 927 9.23 -16.34 37.95
CA VAL A 927 8.39 -16.85 39.05
C VAL A 927 8.77 -18.29 39.39
N LYS A 928 8.86 -19.13 38.35
CA LYS A 928 9.20 -20.55 38.50
C LYS A 928 10.58 -20.74 39.12
N GLU A 929 11.58 -19.97 38.69
CA GLU A 929 12.93 -20.05 39.26
C GLU A 929 12.99 -19.49 40.69
N ARG A 930 12.30 -18.38 40.98
CA ARG A 930 12.21 -17.80 42.33
C ARG A 930 11.70 -18.82 43.35
N SER A 931 10.58 -19.46 43.02
CA SER A 931 9.93 -20.43 43.92
C SER A 931 10.70 -21.74 43.99
N SER A 932 11.40 -22.17 42.93
CA SER A 932 12.27 -23.36 42.98
C SER A 932 13.47 -23.18 43.92
N GLN A 933 13.97 -21.95 44.07
CA GLN A 933 15.03 -21.58 45.01
C GLN A 933 14.51 -21.15 46.40
N GLY A 934 13.19 -21.11 46.62
CA GLY A 934 12.58 -20.70 47.90
C GLY A 934 12.76 -19.21 48.24
N LEU A 935 12.96 -18.36 47.22
CA LEU A 935 13.30 -16.94 47.38
C LEU A 935 12.09 -16.00 47.41
N ASP A 936 10.87 -16.52 47.50
CA ASP A 936 9.60 -15.76 47.41
C ASP A 936 9.45 -14.59 48.40
N GLY A 937 10.16 -14.65 49.55
CA GLY A 937 10.17 -13.56 50.55
C GLY A 937 11.39 -12.64 50.47
N GLN A 938 12.41 -12.98 49.68
CA GLN A 938 13.64 -12.20 49.53
C GLN A 938 13.74 -11.47 48.19
N VAL A 939 13.00 -11.91 47.16
CA VAL A 939 13.02 -11.34 45.81
C VAL A 939 11.61 -10.97 45.37
N ALA A 940 11.38 -9.69 45.11
CA ALA A 940 10.13 -9.19 44.52
C ALA A 940 10.22 -9.19 42.98
N LEU A 941 9.10 -9.49 42.30
CA LEU A 941 8.97 -9.48 40.84
C LEU A 941 7.87 -8.49 40.42
N THR A 942 8.24 -7.46 39.65
CA THR A 942 7.30 -6.44 39.15
C THR A 942 7.27 -6.46 37.62
N ARG A 943 6.08 -6.34 37.04
CA ARG A 943 5.89 -6.35 35.59
C ARG A 943 5.57 -4.96 35.06
N LEU A 944 6.29 -4.54 34.03
CA LEU A 944 6.00 -3.36 33.22
C LEU A 944 5.17 -3.80 32.00
N GLU A 945 3.87 -3.52 31.99
CA GLU A 945 2.97 -3.91 30.88
C GLU A 945 2.95 -2.84 29.77
N GLN A 946 2.99 -1.55 30.15
CA GLN A 946 3.15 -0.41 29.23
C GLN A 946 4.55 0.15 29.33
N ILE A 947 5.30 0.10 28.24
CA ILE A 947 6.71 0.53 28.18
C ILE A 947 6.81 1.98 27.70
N SER A 948 6.06 2.36 26.66
CA SER A 948 5.93 3.74 26.18
C SER A 948 4.44 4.13 26.12
N PRO A 949 4.04 5.31 26.60
CA PRO A 949 4.85 6.21 27.42
C PRO A 949 5.17 5.59 28.80
N PHE A 950 6.34 5.92 29.34
CA PHE A 950 6.92 5.22 30.49
C PHE A 950 6.28 5.62 31.83
N PRO A 951 5.79 4.69 32.66
CA PRO A 951 5.05 5.01 33.89
C PRO A 951 5.96 5.44 35.05
N PHE A 952 6.46 6.69 34.98
CA PHE A 952 7.37 7.29 35.97
C PHE A 952 6.80 7.30 37.40
N ASP A 953 5.50 7.51 37.54
CA ASP A 953 4.74 7.49 38.78
C ASP A 953 4.78 6.12 39.47
N LEU A 954 4.37 5.07 38.75
CA LEU A 954 4.22 3.72 39.30
C LEU A 954 5.57 3.04 39.55
N ILE A 955 6.54 3.23 38.65
CA ILE A 955 7.88 2.64 38.80
C ILE A 955 8.63 3.26 39.98
N ARG A 956 8.46 4.57 40.22
CA ARG A 956 8.98 5.21 41.42
C ARG A 956 8.35 4.63 42.68
N GLN A 957 7.01 4.56 42.72
CA GLN A 957 6.28 4.06 43.88
C GLN A 957 6.74 2.64 44.26
N GLU A 958 6.89 1.74 43.29
CA GLU A 958 7.37 0.38 43.55
C GLU A 958 8.86 0.35 43.97
N ALA A 959 9.73 1.17 43.35
CA ALA A 959 11.14 1.24 43.74
C ALA A 959 11.34 1.82 45.17
N GLU A 960 10.49 2.76 45.59
CA GLU A 960 10.46 3.33 46.95
C GLU A 960 9.86 2.36 47.99
N ARG A 961 8.90 1.51 47.58
CA ARG A 961 8.31 0.45 48.43
C ARG A 961 9.34 -0.58 48.90
N PHE A 962 10.38 -0.85 48.11
CA PHE A 962 11.47 -1.76 48.42
C PHE A 962 12.81 -1.00 48.56
N PRO A 963 13.01 -0.21 49.63
CA PRO A 963 14.10 0.76 49.71
C PRO A 963 15.49 0.12 49.88
N GLY A 964 15.57 -1.04 50.54
CA GLY A 964 16.82 -1.79 50.76
C GLY A 964 17.18 -2.78 49.65
N ALA A 965 16.34 -2.92 48.62
CA ALA A 965 16.52 -3.91 47.57
C ALA A 965 17.48 -3.42 46.47
N GLU A 966 18.33 -4.32 45.96
CA GLU A 966 18.98 -4.13 44.66
C GLU A 966 17.93 -4.07 43.55
N LEU A 967 18.06 -3.15 42.61
CA LEU A 967 17.15 -3.04 41.47
C LEU A 967 17.76 -3.75 40.26
N VAL A 968 16.99 -4.63 39.63
CA VAL A 968 17.39 -5.39 38.44
C VAL A 968 16.36 -5.21 37.33
N TRP A 969 16.81 -4.93 36.11
CA TRP A 969 16.01 -5.14 34.90
C TRP A 969 16.37 -6.51 34.31
N CYS A 970 15.41 -7.43 34.28
CA CYS A 970 15.57 -8.74 33.69
C CYS A 970 14.74 -8.87 32.40
N GLN A 971 15.40 -9.22 31.29
CA GLN A 971 14.76 -9.43 30.01
C GLN A 971 15.30 -10.68 29.31
N GLU A 972 14.53 -11.25 28.37
CA GLU A 972 14.99 -12.41 27.61
C GLU A 972 15.74 -12.04 26.32
N GLU A 973 15.63 -10.80 25.84
CA GLU A 973 16.34 -10.32 24.65
C GLU A 973 17.82 -10.05 24.95
N HIS A 974 18.66 -10.11 23.91
CA HIS A 974 20.05 -9.65 23.96
C HIS A 974 20.13 -8.20 24.43
N LYS A 975 21.21 -7.84 25.12
CA LYS A 975 21.36 -6.52 25.78
C LYS A 975 21.15 -5.32 24.85
N ASN A 976 21.53 -5.43 23.59
CA ASN A 976 21.38 -4.41 22.54
C ASN A 976 20.03 -4.50 21.78
N MET A 977 19.06 -5.20 22.36
CA MET A 977 17.71 -5.46 21.86
C MET A 977 16.75 -5.43 23.06
N GLY A 978 15.45 -5.62 22.83
CA GLY A 978 14.49 -5.62 23.93
C GLY A 978 14.23 -4.22 24.44
N TYR A 979 14.37 -4.05 25.75
CA TYR A 979 13.82 -2.91 26.48
C TYR A 979 14.88 -2.11 27.24
N TYR A 980 16.04 -2.73 27.51
CA TYR A 980 17.04 -2.20 28.44
C TYR A 980 17.53 -0.79 28.09
N ASP A 981 17.91 -0.53 26.83
CA ASP A 981 18.45 0.77 26.42
C ASP A 981 17.40 1.89 26.48
N TYR A 982 16.10 1.57 26.41
CA TYR A 982 15.01 2.53 26.60
C TYR A 982 14.68 2.75 28.09
N ILE A 983 14.58 1.69 28.90
CA ILE A 983 14.19 1.82 30.31
C ILE A 983 15.33 2.37 31.17
N SER A 984 16.59 1.99 30.89
CA SER A 984 17.75 2.29 31.74
C SER A 984 17.91 3.78 32.07
N PRO A 985 17.96 4.72 31.09
CA PRO A 985 18.08 6.14 31.40
C PRO A 985 16.87 6.69 32.19
N ARG A 986 15.66 6.19 31.93
CA ARG A 986 14.42 6.62 32.63
C ARG A 986 14.44 6.19 34.10
N PHE A 987 14.95 5.01 34.41
CA PHE A 987 15.22 4.57 35.79
C PHE A 987 16.26 5.47 36.49
N MET A 988 17.32 5.90 35.78
CA MET A 988 18.31 6.82 36.34
C MET A 988 17.70 8.17 36.72
N THR A 989 16.76 8.66 35.91
CA THR A 989 16.00 9.89 36.14
C THR A 989 15.08 9.76 37.36
N ILE A 990 14.31 8.66 37.49
CA ILE A 990 13.46 8.39 38.67
C ILE A 990 14.28 8.41 39.97
N LEU A 991 15.44 7.76 39.96
CA LEU A 991 16.24 7.49 41.15
C LEU A 991 17.28 8.58 41.43
N GLY A 992 17.29 9.68 40.65
CA GLY A 992 18.28 10.75 40.76
C GLY A 992 19.73 10.26 40.67
N ARG A 993 19.98 9.17 39.94
CA ARG A 993 21.26 8.44 39.86
C ARG A 993 21.81 7.96 41.22
N THR A 994 20.97 7.78 42.23
CA THR A 994 21.38 7.33 43.58
C THR A 994 21.39 5.80 43.75
N ARG A 995 20.60 5.07 42.96
CA ARG A 995 20.51 3.60 42.96
C ARG A 995 20.66 3.09 41.51
N PRO A 996 21.58 2.13 41.23
CA PRO A 996 21.68 1.52 39.90
C PRO A 996 20.48 0.65 39.59
N ILE A 997 20.11 0.57 38.31
CA ILE A 997 19.29 -0.51 37.73
C ILE A 997 20.24 -1.48 37.00
N TRP A 998 20.43 -2.68 37.57
CA TRP A 998 21.37 -3.66 37.01
C TRP A 998 20.76 -4.45 35.85
N TYR A 999 21.51 -4.68 34.79
CA TYR A 999 21.09 -5.53 33.67
C TYR A 999 21.25 -7.02 33.99
N VAL A 1000 20.20 -7.80 33.74
CA VAL A 1000 20.26 -9.26 33.60
C VAL A 1000 19.53 -9.69 32.33
N GLY A 1001 20.17 -10.55 31.53
CA GLY A 1001 19.62 -11.04 30.27
C GLY A 1001 20.70 -11.67 29.41
N ARG A 1002 20.49 -11.68 28.09
CA ARG A 1002 21.44 -12.27 27.13
C ARG A 1002 22.52 -11.26 26.72
N GLU A 1003 23.75 -11.72 26.48
CA GLU A 1003 24.83 -10.85 25.98
C GLU A 1003 24.47 -10.18 24.64
N PRO A 1004 25.12 -9.08 24.22
CA PRO A 1004 24.85 -8.47 22.92
C PRO A 1004 25.01 -9.44 21.74
N ALA A 1005 24.13 -9.35 20.74
CA ALA A 1005 24.19 -10.16 19.53
C ALA A 1005 23.73 -9.39 18.28
N ALA A 1006 24.18 -9.84 17.11
CA ALA A 1006 23.77 -9.29 15.81
C ALA A 1006 22.41 -9.84 15.31
N ALA A 1007 22.04 -11.06 15.73
CA ALA A 1007 20.80 -11.73 15.34
C ALA A 1007 19.83 -11.80 16.53
N PRO A 1008 18.50 -11.73 16.33
CA PRO A 1008 17.53 -11.66 17.43
C PRO A 1008 17.58 -12.84 18.39
N ALA A 1009 17.85 -14.05 17.90
CA ALA A 1009 17.98 -15.27 18.69
C ALA A 1009 18.98 -16.25 18.07
N THR A 1010 19.50 -17.18 18.87
CA THR A 1010 20.28 -18.31 18.37
C THR A 1010 19.38 -19.36 17.70
N GLY A 1011 19.83 -19.91 16.57
CA GLY A 1011 19.21 -21.08 15.94
C GLY A 1011 19.44 -22.40 16.66
N ASN A 1012 20.28 -22.44 17.71
CA ASN A 1012 20.57 -23.65 18.46
C ASN A 1012 19.78 -23.69 19.78
N ARG A 1013 18.85 -24.65 19.90
CA ARG A 1013 18.00 -24.84 21.09
C ARG A 1013 18.80 -25.04 22.38
N ASN A 1014 19.93 -25.76 22.35
CA ASN A 1014 20.76 -25.95 23.54
C ASN A 1014 21.43 -24.65 23.96
N THR A 1015 22.00 -23.88 23.02
CA THR A 1015 22.55 -22.54 23.29
C THR A 1015 21.49 -21.60 23.87
N HIS A 1016 20.26 -21.64 23.37
CA HIS A 1016 19.13 -20.88 23.90
C HIS A 1016 18.83 -21.23 25.38
N LEU A 1017 18.80 -22.53 25.72
CA LEU A 1017 18.54 -23.02 27.08
C LEU A 1017 19.71 -22.72 28.04
N VAL A 1018 20.96 -22.89 27.61
CA VAL A 1018 22.16 -22.52 28.38
C VAL A 1018 22.18 -21.02 28.66
N SER A 1019 21.82 -20.21 27.66
CA SER A 1019 21.70 -18.76 27.80
C SER A 1019 20.57 -18.34 28.74
N LEU A 1020 19.40 -19.00 28.68
CA LEU A 1020 18.30 -18.82 29.63
C LEU A 1020 18.76 -19.14 31.07
N ARG A 1021 19.38 -20.30 31.27
CA ARG A 1021 19.88 -20.72 32.60
C ARG A 1021 20.90 -19.72 33.14
N LYS A 1022 21.88 -19.29 32.34
CA LYS A 1022 22.92 -18.32 32.74
C LYS A 1022 22.30 -17.03 33.32
N PHE A 1023 21.30 -16.46 32.64
CA PHE A 1023 20.71 -15.20 33.14
C PHE A 1023 19.77 -15.44 34.33
N LEU A 1024 19.05 -16.57 34.39
CA LEU A 1024 18.26 -16.93 35.57
C LEU A 1024 19.14 -17.15 36.81
N ASP A 1025 20.27 -17.84 36.68
CA ASP A 1025 21.26 -17.99 37.76
C ASP A 1025 21.74 -16.62 38.25
N THR A 1026 22.01 -15.69 37.32
CA THR A 1026 22.44 -14.31 37.64
C THR A 1026 21.31 -13.50 38.30
N ALA A 1027 20.05 -13.68 37.87
CA ALA A 1027 18.89 -12.98 38.40
C ALA A 1027 18.63 -13.30 39.88
N PHE A 1028 18.90 -14.53 40.30
CA PHE A 1028 18.63 -15.00 41.66
C PHE A 1028 19.86 -15.16 42.55
N ASP A 1029 21.09 -15.13 42.02
CA ASP A 1029 22.29 -14.97 42.85
C ASP A 1029 22.32 -13.58 43.52
N LEU A 1030 21.94 -13.54 44.80
CA LEU A 1030 21.91 -12.33 45.63
C LEU A 1030 23.29 -11.68 45.86
N ARG A 1031 24.38 -12.26 45.35
CA ARG A 1031 25.74 -11.66 45.38
C ARG A 1031 26.23 -11.18 44.02
N ALA A 1032 25.45 -11.37 42.95
CA ALA A 1032 25.85 -11.09 41.57
C ALA A 1032 26.32 -9.64 41.29
N PHE A 1033 26.00 -8.68 42.17
CA PHE A 1033 26.43 -7.28 42.06
C PHE A 1033 27.29 -6.78 43.23
N GLU A 1034 27.64 -7.64 44.20
CA GLU A 1034 28.53 -7.29 45.30
C GLU A 1034 29.90 -6.80 44.75
N GLY A 1035 30.33 -5.61 45.18
CA GLY A 1035 31.60 -5.01 44.77
C GLY A 1035 31.63 -4.41 43.35
N LYS A 1036 30.53 -4.43 42.59
CA LYS A 1036 30.45 -3.70 41.31
C LYS A 1036 30.19 -2.21 41.55
N THR A 1037 30.99 -1.36 40.92
CA THR A 1037 30.75 0.09 40.87
C THR A 1037 29.69 0.42 39.83
N PHE A 1038 28.78 1.32 40.18
CA PHE A 1038 27.82 1.95 39.28
C PHE A 1038 28.49 3.08 38.48
#